data_AF-A0A354HXF3-F1
#
_entry.id   AF-A0A354HXF3-F1
#
_cell.length_a   1.000
_cell.length_b   1.000
_cell.length_c   1.000
_cell.angle_alpha   90.00
_cell.angle_beta   90.00
_cell.angle_gamma   90.00
#
_symmetry.space_group_name_H-M   'P 1'
#
loop_
_entity.id
_entity.type
_entity.pdbx_description
1 polymer ?
#
loop_
_entity_poly.entity_id
_entity_poly.type
_entity_poly.pdbx_seq_one_letter_code
_entity_poly.pdbx_strand_id
1 'polypeptide(L)'
;MDSQPPRRPMWRRIVKWVLISLAAFFVLVLATLTIAISYLSPERLTPIVTEQANEYLDADVSIGRVELSFWSTFPRFEVDVRDLSVISRSLGRLPATVKAQLPAWSDSLLNIKHFNAAINIPELAIGRIALYDIIIDSPRINLVTVNTESANYNVVTPIPDAAARTTEGPLSVPDFSFGKFEIIGNMPVRYLSVPDSTDIAVTLTTTRLQGDAAPAYNLSVDGRSSARLGAIEIDNLRFGIGGKIKWNHKEPAIFALDKFKAGIGDVTTVTSAEIDMTETLTVKTLDFELPLTRLDAIITLIPETMRGELGKVTTDMSITATLRLTEPFSPGTDSIPSADITLKIPEASASYDNLKLSRLALEADAAIDGKNPDRSTINIGNLVMIGEGVGFSLDAKITTPLSDPAVDGNFKGGISLSRLPAIVTDSLPFIMRGELRADSRFSLHRSYLSRKDFHRIKLTGEAVLNDFNMAMRDASATVYTRHAELKLGTDNSFTRGKIKADSLLTAAINVDTLSVFTPGMEIAGREWKAGIGCLNTASGSDTTVINPIGGRISGKLLTMRSEDDSTRVWLRDITVGASLRRYNGNARLPRLHLDIYAGRAMYGDRFNRAALSKAFMGITMHPAPPRIGKRMKARIDSISAVRPDLSPDSVYAEARRIARANRPHRTDSARDTRRGENLDIELDNSIRQLLRRWNARGILKAERARVFTPYFPVRNMVSDLDMQFSTDSITITDTRYRMGKSDFLINGTIGNISRALTSRRGAALDIFFDVQSDTVDVNQLAAAVFAGAAFSDKTAKSSIVIPDSEDEAAIQMAVENAADPDASAALVVPINIDALLNINARNVLYSDLVLHDLTGSLMVLDGAINLHALRARTDVGSMDLSALYSAPSKEDLRFAFGLKIKDFYIDRFTKLIPAVDSLMPLLNDIRGIINADIAATSRIDSMMNIDIPSMSAAIKISGDSLVLMDAETFRTVSKWLLFKDKKHNMIDSMSVEMIVKDSRLEMFPFMFNIDRYKLGVMGNNDMTLNFNYHVAVLKSPLPFRFGINLSGNTDKFKVRLGKAKFNEKSAGLTMAIADTTRINLVNRIENIFRRGVRDAGVETLQLGTAVTPSMLTDSEQGDTISHADSLIFINEGLLPPPPAPDSTAVAPAENKKSKKGKKK
;
A
#
# COMPACT_ATOMS: atom_id res chain seq x y z
N MET A 1 -41.37 -134.61 -28.64
CA MET A 1 -41.98 -134.32 -27.33
C MET A 1 -40.86 -133.91 -26.39
N ASP A 2 -41.14 -132.84 -25.64
CA ASP A 2 -40.46 -132.32 -24.45
C ASP A 2 -39.11 -131.59 -24.57
N SER A 3 -39.26 -130.28 -24.76
CA SER A 3 -38.35 -129.20 -24.41
C SER A 3 -38.06 -129.16 -22.90
N GLN A 4 -36.78 -129.31 -22.50
CA GLN A 4 -36.33 -128.94 -21.16
C GLN A 4 -35.96 -127.43 -21.09
N PRO A 5 -36.45 -126.67 -20.09
CA PRO A 5 -36.05 -125.28 -19.87
C PRO A 5 -34.77 -125.17 -19.00
N PRO A 6 -34.05 -124.02 -19.04
CA PRO A 6 -32.64 -123.94 -18.66
C PRO A 6 -32.40 -123.85 -17.14
N ARG A 7 -31.24 -124.37 -16.70
CA ARG A 7 -30.71 -124.29 -15.32
C ARG A 7 -30.57 -122.82 -14.88
N ARG A 8 -31.29 -122.45 -13.82
CA ARG A 8 -31.20 -121.11 -13.20
C ARG A 8 -29.84 -120.94 -12.47
N PRO A 9 -29.12 -119.84 -12.68
CA PRO A 9 -27.74 -119.66 -12.20
C PRO A 9 -27.63 -119.41 -10.67
N MET A 10 -26.56 -119.97 -10.05
CA MET A 10 -26.26 -119.94 -8.60
C MET A 10 -26.22 -118.55 -7.96
N TRP A 11 -25.95 -117.48 -8.73
CA TRP A 11 -26.02 -116.11 -8.23
C TRP A 11 -27.42 -115.74 -7.72
N ARG A 12 -28.50 -116.32 -8.26
CA ARG A 12 -29.86 -116.10 -7.74
C ARG A 12 -30.06 -116.64 -6.33
N ARG A 13 -29.31 -117.68 -5.91
CA ARG A 13 -29.40 -118.22 -4.54
C ARG A 13 -28.57 -117.38 -3.56
N ILE A 14 -27.38 -116.94 -3.95
CA ILE A 14 -26.56 -116.03 -3.14
C ILE A 14 -27.27 -114.68 -2.99
N VAL A 15 -27.79 -114.10 -4.07
CA VAL A 15 -28.60 -112.87 -4.03
C VAL A 15 -29.85 -113.07 -3.18
N LYS A 16 -30.51 -114.24 -3.23
CA LYS A 16 -31.66 -114.53 -2.36
C LYS A 16 -31.27 -114.61 -0.87
N TRP A 17 -30.17 -115.27 -0.52
CA TRP A 17 -29.69 -115.35 0.88
C TRP A 17 -29.12 -114.02 1.37
N VAL A 18 -28.42 -113.26 0.54
CA VAL A 18 -27.99 -111.89 0.84
C VAL A 18 -29.20 -110.98 1.03
N LEU A 19 -30.23 -111.06 0.16
CA LEU A 19 -31.48 -110.31 0.34
C LEU A 19 -32.22 -110.72 1.63
N ILE A 20 -32.27 -112.02 1.97
CA ILE A 20 -32.92 -112.49 3.21
C ILE A 20 -32.12 -112.07 4.44
N SER A 21 -30.78 -112.17 4.43
CA SER A 21 -29.92 -111.70 5.52
C SER A 21 -29.95 -110.19 5.67
N LEU A 22 -29.99 -109.43 4.57
CA LEU A 22 -30.08 -107.98 4.57
C LEU A 22 -31.48 -107.51 4.99
N ALA A 23 -32.54 -108.23 4.61
CA ALA A 23 -33.90 -108.01 5.11
C ALA A 23 -34.03 -108.38 6.59
N ALA A 24 -33.42 -109.49 7.05
CA ALA A 24 -33.42 -109.89 8.46
C ALA A 24 -32.61 -108.92 9.33
N PHE A 25 -31.46 -108.45 8.84
CA PHE A 25 -30.69 -107.39 9.47
C PHE A 25 -31.47 -106.08 9.47
N PHE A 26 -32.11 -105.70 8.36
CA PHE A 26 -32.95 -104.51 8.29
C PHE A 26 -34.10 -104.59 9.28
N VAL A 27 -34.81 -105.72 9.37
CA VAL A 27 -35.89 -105.96 10.34
C VAL A 27 -35.36 -105.97 11.78
N LEU A 28 -34.17 -106.51 12.04
CA LEU A 28 -33.54 -106.50 13.37
C LEU A 28 -33.15 -105.08 13.77
N VAL A 29 -32.53 -104.30 12.87
CA VAL A 29 -32.23 -102.88 13.06
C VAL A 29 -33.52 -102.09 13.29
N LEU A 30 -34.55 -102.34 12.47
CA LEU A 30 -35.88 -101.74 12.61
C LEU A 30 -36.50 -102.06 13.96
N ALA A 31 -36.43 -103.31 14.39
CA ALA A 31 -36.95 -103.78 15.68
C ALA A 31 -36.17 -103.15 16.84
N THR A 32 -34.83 -103.08 16.77
CA THR A 32 -34.02 -102.39 17.78
C THR A 32 -34.29 -100.89 17.83
N LEU A 33 -34.46 -100.20 16.69
CA LEU A 33 -34.85 -98.79 16.63
C LEU A 33 -36.25 -98.58 17.21
N THR A 34 -37.19 -99.47 16.88
CA THR A 34 -38.56 -99.42 17.40
C THR A 34 -38.57 -99.62 18.92
N ILE A 35 -37.79 -100.58 19.42
CA ILE A 35 -37.63 -100.80 20.86
C ILE A 35 -36.96 -99.60 21.51
N ALA A 36 -35.91 -99.04 20.91
CA ALA A 36 -35.20 -97.87 21.44
C ALA A 36 -36.09 -96.62 21.50
N ILE A 37 -36.81 -96.29 20.42
CA ILE A 37 -37.72 -95.14 20.36
C ILE A 37 -38.93 -95.36 21.29
N SER A 38 -39.49 -96.57 21.32
CA SER A 38 -40.59 -96.89 22.25
C SER A 38 -40.14 -96.91 23.71
N TYR A 39 -38.87 -97.21 23.99
CA TYR A 39 -38.27 -97.16 25.33
C TYR A 39 -38.01 -95.71 25.77
N LEU A 40 -37.66 -94.83 24.83
CA LEU A 40 -37.47 -93.39 25.02
C LEU A 40 -38.79 -92.62 24.89
N SER A 41 -39.84 -93.08 25.57
CA SER A 41 -41.10 -92.33 25.66
C SER A 41 -40.88 -90.98 26.38
N PRO A 42 -41.75 -89.97 26.17
CA PRO A 42 -41.58 -88.66 26.81
C PRO A 42 -41.41 -88.72 28.34
N GLU A 43 -42.06 -89.67 29.00
CA GLU A 43 -41.98 -89.90 30.46
C GLU A 43 -40.58 -90.35 30.94
N ARG A 44 -39.80 -91.02 30.08
CA ARG A 44 -38.44 -91.47 30.39
C ARG A 44 -37.36 -90.59 29.79
N LEU A 45 -37.59 -90.04 28.60
CA LEU A 45 -36.62 -89.21 27.89
C LEU A 45 -36.46 -87.83 28.54
N THR A 46 -37.56 -87.18 28.93
CA THR A 46 -37.54 -85.86 29.57
C THR A 46 -36.64 -85.81 30.81
N PRO A 47 -36.76 -86.72 31.81
CA PRO A 47 -35.87 -86.70 32.98
C PRO A 47 -34.42 -87.00 32.62
N ILE A 48 -34.14 -87.93 31.69
CA ILE A 48 -32.77 -88.23 31.26
C ILE A 48 -32.11 -87.01 30.63
N VAL A 49 -32.78 -86.35 29.68
CA VAL A 49 -32.24 -85.16 29.01
C VAL A 49 -32.08 -84.01 29.99
N THR A 50 -33.02 -83.83 30.91
CA THR A 50 -32.97 -82.78 31.94
C THR A 50 -31.82 -83.02 32.94
N GLU A 51 -31.64 -84.25 33.40
CA GLU A 51 -30.55 -84.64 34.31
C GLU A 51 -29.19 -84.45 33.64
N GLN A 52 -29.04 -84.94 32.42
CA GLN A 52 -27.80 -84.75 31.65
C GLN A 52 -27.53 -83.28 31.35
N ALA A 53 -28.55 -82.48 31.00
CA ALA A 53 -28.38 -81.04 30.77
C ALA A 53 -27.92 -80.30 32.04
N ASN A 54 -28.47 -80.65 33.22
CA ASN A 54 -28.05 -80.10 34.52
C ASN A 54 -26.67 -80.60 34.99
N GLU A 55 -26.19 -81.75 34.48
CA GLU A 55 -24.87 -82.31 34.80
C GLU A 55 -23.77 -81.62 33.98
N TYR A 56 -24.02 -81.40 32.69
CA TYR A 56 -23.03 -80.80 31.78
C TYR A 56 -23.02 -79.26 31.79
N LEU A 57 -24.10 -78.62 32.25
CA LEU A 57 -24.20 -77.16 32.35
C LEU A 57 -24.19 -76.69 33.80
N ASP A 58 -23.48 -75.60 34.08
CA ASP A 58 -23.56 -74.82 35.32
C ASP A 58 -24.85 -73.97 35.36
N ALA A 59 -25.99 -74.63 35.15
CA ALA A 59 -27.31 -74.03 35.03
C ALA A 59 -28.39 -74.98 35.57
N ASP A 60 -29.48 -74.42 36.09
CA ASP A 60 -30.75 -75.11 36.34
C ASP A 60 -31.54 -75.16 35.03
N VAL A 61 -31.49 -76.32 34.36
CA VAL A 61 -32.26 -76.61 33.16
C VAL A 61 -33.54 -77.34 33.56
N SER A 62 -34.68 -76.80 33.15
CA SER A 62 -35.99 -77.42 33.31
C SER A 62 -36.63 -77.63 31.94
N ILE A 63 -37.16 -78.82 31.69
CA ILE A 63 -37.83 -79.17 30.43
C ILE A 63 -39.18 -79.79 30.77
N GLY A 64 -40.27 -79.23 30.23
CA GLY A 64 -41.62 -79.78 30.45
C GLY A 64 -41.84 -81.12 29.77
N ARG A 65 -41.42 -81.24 28.50
CA ARG A 65 -41.57 -82.47 27.70
C ARG A 65 -40.55 -82.53 26.55
N VAL A 66 -39.91 -83.68 26.36
CA VAL A 66 -39.11 -84.01 25.17
C VAL A 66 -39.71 -85.24 24.49
N GLU A 67 -39.92 -85.15 23.18
CA GLU A 67 -40.48 -86.24 22.38
C GLU A 67 -39.68 -86.47 21.10
N LEU A 68 -39.41 -87.74 20.81
CA LEU A 68 -38.82 -88.19 19.55
C LEU A 68 -39.87 -88.94 18.76
N SER A 69 -40.23 -88.41 17.58
CA SER A 69 -41.17 -89.04 16.66
C SER A 69 -40.44 -89.58 15.44
N PHE A 70 -40.64 -90.86 15.13
CA PHE A 70 -40.01 -91.53 13.98
C PHE A 70 -41.03 -92.26 13.11
N TRP A 71 -41.87 -93.12 13.70
CA TRP A 71 -42.80 -93.98 12.93
C TRP A 71 -44.04 -93.24 12.41
N SER A 72 -44.60 -92.34 13.23
CA SER A 72 -45.73 -91.47 12.87
C SER A 72 -45.37 -90.46 11.79
N THR A 73 -44.08 -90.12 11.70
CA THR A 73 -43.55 -89.04 10.88
C THR A 73 -42.62 -89.55 9.76
N PHE A 74 -42.38 -90.86 9.66
CA PHE A 74 -41.45 -91.47 8.69
C PHE A 74 -41.79 -91.02 7.26
N PRO A 75 -40.81 -90.53 6.46
CA PRO A 75 -39.35 -90.60 6.64
C PRO A 75 -38.71 -89.46 7.48
N ARG A 76 -39.49 -88.66 8.20
CA ARG A 76 -39.02 -87.55 9.05
C ARG A 76 -38.78 -88.02 10.49
N PHE A 77 -37.58 -87.79 11.03
CA PHE A 77 -37.29 -87.98 12.45
C PHE A 77 -37.40 -86.64 13.17
N GLU A 78 -38.45 -86.45 13.94
CA GLU A 78 -38.83 -85.18 14.55
C GLU A 78 -38.47 -85.16 16.04
N VAL A 79 -37.89 -84.04 16.48
CA VAL A 79 -37.57 -83.72 17.86
C VAL A 79 -38.46 -82.56 18.28
N ASP A 80 -39.38 -82.81 19.21
CA ASP A 80 -40.26 -81.80 19.82
C ASP A 80 -39.85 -81.58 21.29
N VAL A 81 -39.52 -80.34 21.64
CA VAL A 81 -39.16 -79.92 23.01
C VAL A 81 -40.12 -78.81 23.44
N ARG A 82 -40.77 -78.99 24.59
CA ARG A 82 -41.72 -78.02 25.15
C ARG A 82 -41.30 -77.52 26.53
N ASP A 83 -41.54 -76.24 26.75
CA ASP A 83 -41.29 -75.52 28.00
C ASP A 83 -39.84 -75.72 28.51
N LEU A 84 -38.86 -75.36 27.68
CA LEU A 84 -37.44 -75.36 28.03
C LEU A 84 -37.06 -74.05 28.72
N SER A 85 -36.57 -74.12 29.95
CA SER A 85 -36.08 -72.98 30.72
C SER A 85 -34.67 -73.26 31.22
N VAL A 86 -33.76 -72.32 31.01
CA VAL A 86 -32.36 -72.37 31.46
C VAL A 86 -32.11 -71.17 32.37
N ILE A 87 -31.85 -71.45 33.64
CA ILE A 87 -31.47 -70.45 34.65
C ILE A 87 -30.02 -70.70 35.03
N SER A 88 -29.16 -69.70 34.86
CA SER A 88 -27.74 -69.84 35.12
C SER A 88 -27.41 -69.84 36.61
N ARG A 89 -26.50 -70.72 37.03
CA ARG A 89 -25.94 -70.72 38.39
C ARG A 89 -24.68 -69.86 38.51
N SER A 90 -24.11 -69.39 37.39
CA SER A 90 -22.83 -68.68 37.35
C SER A 90 -22.85 -67.38 38.16
N LEU A 91 -23.97 -66.66 38.15
CA LEU A 91 -24.17 -65.42 38.90
C LEU A 91 -24.51 -65.66 40.39
N GLY A 92 -24.83 -66.90 40.78
CA GLY A 92 -25.13 -67.26 42.16
C GLY A 92 -23.94 -67.13 43.12
N ARG A 93 -22.71 -67.12 42.59
CA ARG A 93 -21.45 -67.01 43.34
C ARG A 93 -21.05 -65.56 43.66
N LEU A 94 -21.82 -64.56 43.20
CA LEU A 94 -21.54 -63.14 43.42
C LEU A 94 -21.85 -62.70 44.87
N PRO A 95 -21.15 -61.67 45.40
CA PRO A 95 -21.48 -61.09 46.71
C PRO A 95 -22.91 -60.56 46.77
N ALA A 96 -23.58 -60.72 47.93
CA ALA A 96 -24.99 -60.34 48.12
C ALA A 96 -25.27 -58.85 47.81
N THR A 97 -24.30 -57.97 48.00
CA THR A 97 -24.38 -56.53 47.68
C THR A 97 -24.46 -56.26 46.18
N VAL A 98 -23.72 -57.01 45.36
CA VAL A 98 -23.73 -56.90 43.89
C VAL A 98 -25.02 -57.52 43.34
N LYS A 99 -25.44 -58.66 43.89
CA LYS A 99 -26.69 -59.32 43.48
C LYS A 99 -27.94 -58.46 43.71
N ALA A 100 -27.96 -57.64 44.77
CA ALA A 100 -29.07 -56.71 45.05
C ALA A 100 -29.21 -55.56 44.01
N GLN A 101 -28.16 -55.27 43.25
CA GLN A 101 -28.16 -54.23 42.21
C GLN A 101 -28.54 -54.76 40.83
N LEU A 102 -28.59 -56.09 40.66
CA LEU A 102 -28.95 -56.72 39.40
C LEU A 102 -30.48 -56.86 39.26
N PRO A 103 -31.03 -56.78 38.03
CA PRO A 103 -32.44 -57.04 37.80
C PRO A 103 -32.86 -58.48 38.17
N ALA A 104 -34.10 -58.67 38.59
CA ALA A 104 -34.63 -59.98 39.02
C ALA A 104 -34.58 -61.08 37.93
N TRP A 105 -34.46 -60.71 36.65
CA TRP A 105 -34.36 -61.62 35.51
C TRP A 105 -32.92 -61.98 35.12
N SER A 106 -31.90 -61.43 35.79
CA SER A 106 -30.48 -61.58 35.41
C SER A 106 -29.97 -63.03 35.39
N ASP A 107 -30.50 -63.87 36.29
CA ASP A 107 -30.16 -65.30 36.37
C ASP A 107 -30.83 -66.13 35.24
N SER A 108 -31.90 -65.63 34.58
CA SER A 108 -32.60 -66.35 33.51
C SER A 108 -31.90 -66.17 32.16
N LEU A 109 -31.34 -67.24 31.59
CA LEU A 109 -30.56 -67.19 30.35
C LEU A 109 -31.43 -67.38 29.10
N LEU A 110 -32.21 -68.47 29.06
CA LEU A 110 -32.98 -68.88 27.88
C LEU A 110 -34.34 -69.46 28.31
N ASN A 111 -35.41 -69.07 27.62
CA ASN A 111 -36.72 -69.68 27.77
C ASN A 111 -37.32 -69.92 26.38
N ILE A 112 -37.75 -71.15 26.08
CA ILE A 112 -38.36 -71.55 24.81
C ILE A 112 -39.64 -72.30 25.12
N LYS A 113 -40.76 -71.82 24.57
CA LYS A 113 -42.07 -72.46 24.77
C LYS A 113 -42.19 -73.76 23.99
N HIS A 114 -41.77 -73.75 22.72
CA HIS A 114 -41.81 -74.92 21.86
C HIS A 114 -40.68 -74.85 20.83
N PHE A 115 -39.94 -75.93 20.68
CA PHE A 115 -38.89 -76.12 19.70
C PHE A 115 -39.17 -77.39 18.92
N ASN A 116 -39.19 -77.29 17.61
CA ASN A 116 -39.46 -78.40 16.72
C ASN A 116 -38.42 -78.43 15.60
N ALA A 117 -37.80 -79.59 15.39
CA ALA A 117 -36.89 -79.80 14.27
C ALA A 117 -37.00 -81.24 13.77
N ALA A 118 -36.97 -81.44 12.45
CA ALA A 118 -37.03 -82.77 11.86
C ALA A 118 -35.86 -83.05 10.91
N ILE A 119 -35.26 -84.24 11.03
CA ILE A 119 -34.16 -84.74 10.20
C ILE A 119 -34.70 -85.65 9.10
N ASN A 120 -34.16 -85.52 7.89
CA ASN A 120 -34.43 -86.39 6.75
C ASN A 120 -33.51 -87.62 6.80
N ILE A 121 -34.09 -88.76 7.20
CA ILE A 121 -33.35 -90.00 7.44
C ILE A 121 -32.79 -90.62 6.14
N PRO A 122 -33.52 -90.66 5.01
CA PRO A 122 -32.96 -91.06 3.71
C PRO A 122 -31.72 -90.28 3.27
N GLU A 123 -31.70 -88.96 3.42
CA GLU A 123 -30.54 -88.12 3.08
C GLU A 123 -29.37 -88.37 4.04
N LEU A 124 -29.67 -88.53 5.34
CA LEU A 124 -28.67 -88.86 6.36
C LEU A 124 -27.97 -90.20 6.08
N ALA A 125 -28.70 -91.19 5.56
CA ALA A 125 -28.16 -92.50 5.20
C ALA A 125 -27.15 -92.46 4.04
N ILE A 126 -27.18 -91.40 3.22
CA ILE A 126 -26.23 -91.14 2.12
C ILE A 126 -25.16 -90.11 2.55
N GLY A 127 -25.14 -89.72 3.83
CA GLY A 127 -24.14 -88.83 4.42
C GLY A 127 -24.45 -87.33 4.33
N ARG A 128 -25.70 -86.96 3.99
CA ARG A 128 -26.16 -85.56 3.92
C ARG A 128 -27.04 -85.20 5.10
N ILE A 129 -26.74 -84.08 5.76
CA ILE A 129 -27.55 -83.59 6.88
C ILE A 129 -28.63 -82.67 6.29
N ALA A 130 -29.79 -83.24 5.96
CA ALA A 130 -30.94 -82.47 5.50
C ALA A 130 -32.00 -82.37 6.62
N LEU A 131 -32.28 -81.14 7.07
CA LEU A 131 -33.36 -80.84 8.00
C LEU A 131 -34.60 -80.40 7.20
N TYR A 132 -35.80 -80.68 7.71
CA TYR A 132 -37.03 -80.13 7.13
C TYR A 132 -37.23 -78.71 7.63
N ASP A 133 -38.16 -78.50 8.56
CA ASP A 133 -38.42 -77.20 9.17
C ASP A 133 -37.81 -77.18 10.58
N ILE A 134 -37.22 -76.03 10.93
CA ILE A 134 -36.74 -75.70 12.27
C ILE A 134 -37.61 -74.56 12.77
N ILE A 135 -38.44 -74.85 13.77
CA ILE A 135 -39.44 -73.92 14.29
C ILE A 135 -39.15 -73.67 15.77
N ILE A 136 -39.03 -72.40 16.15
CA ILE A 136 -38.86 -71.98 17.55
C ILE A 136 -40.02 -71.04 17.90
N ASP A 137 -40.90 -71.44 18.82
CA ASP A 137 -42.01 -70.61 19.32
C ASP A 137 -41.57 -69.79 20.54
N SER A 138 -41.69 -68.47 20.40
CA SER A 138 -41.56 -67.45 21.45
C SER A 138 -40.28 -67.57 22.31
N PRO A 139 -39.07 -67.71 21.73
CA PRO A 139 -37.84 -67.80 22.51
C PRO A 139 -37.51 -66.47 23.19
N ARG A 140 -36.99 -66.51 24.42
CA ARG A 140 -36.50 -65.33 25.15
C ARG A 140 -35.08 -65.57 25.60
N ILE A 141 -34.22 -64.58 25.40
CA ILE A 141 -32.81 -64.66 25.76
C ILE A 141 -32.45 -63.45 26.63
N ASN A 142 -31.83 -63.67 27.79
CA ASN A 142 -31.19 -62.60 28.54
C ASN A 142 -29.70 -62.91 28.72
N LEU A 143 -28.86 -61.95 28.36
CA LEU A 143 -27.42 -62.01 28.47
C LEU A 143 -26.99 -60.93 29.46
N VAL A 144 -26.33 -61.31 30.55
CA VAL A 144 -25.90 -60.38 31.60
C VAL A 144 -24.44 -60.60 31.91
N THR A 145 -23.66 -59.53 31.79
CA THR A 145 -22.24 -59.47 32.11
C THR A 145 -22.04 -58.54 33.30
N VAL A 146 -21.51 -59.06 34.40
CA VAL A 146 -21.26 -58.29 35.63
C VAL A 146 -19.82 -57.81 35.70
N ASN A 147 -18.88 -58.63 35.22
CA ASN A 147 -17.46 -58.31 35.05
C ASN A 147 -16.84 -59.29 34.03
N THR A 148 -15.53 -59.19 33.79
CA THR A 148 -14.80 -60.01 32.81
C THR A 148 -14.85 -61.52 33.07
N GLU A 149 -15.13 -61.96 34.30
CA GLU A 149 -15.14 -63.39 34.69
C GLU A 149 -16.57 -63.91 34.96
N SER A 150 -17.53 -63.02 35.21
CA SER A 150 -18.87 -63.35 35.69
C SER A 150 -19.94 -62.87 34.70
N ALA A 151 -20.49 -63.82 33.95
CA ALA A 151 -21.62 -63.60 33.07
C ALA A 151 -22.63 -64.76 33.17
N ASN A 152 -23.93 -64.47 33.01
CA ASN A 152 -24.97 -65.49 33.12
C ASN A 152 -24.88 -66.56 32.02
N TYR A 153 -24.26 -66.26 30.88
CA TYR A 153 -24.07 -67.21 29.78
C TYR A 153 -22.82 -68.08 29.94
N ASN A 154 -22.02 -67.92 31.01
CA ASN A 154 -20.91 -68.81 31.35
C ASN A 154 -21.44 -70.12 31.98
N VAL A 155 -22.28 -70.84 31.26
CA VAL A 155 -22.97 -72.07 31.72
C VAL A 155 -22.25 -73.35 31.34
N VAL A 156 -21.15 -73.28 30.59
CA VAL A 156 -20.38 -74.47 30.20
C VAL A 156 -19.17 -74.59 31.11
N THR A 157 -19.02 -75.72 31.78
CA THR A 157 -17.87 -76.00 32.64
C THR A 157 -16.60 -76.12 31.79
N PRO A 158 -15.52 -75.37 32.09
CA PRO A 158 -14.25 -75.50 31.36
C PRO A 158 -13.71 -76.92 31.49
N ILE A 159 -13.45 -77.60 30.36
CA ILE A 159 -12.76 -78.89 30.36
C ILE A 159 -11.27 -78.61 30.66
N PRO A 160 -10.65 -79.19 31.70
CA PRO A 160 -9.30 -78.82 32.14
C PRO A 160 -8.15 -79.05 31.15
N ASP A 161 -8.38 -79.71 30.00
CA ASP A 161 -7.32 -80.07 29.03
C ASP A 161 -7.63 -79.68 27.57
N ALA A 162 -8.48 -78.67 27.33
CA ALA A 162 -8.82 -78.24 25.97
C ALA A 162 -7.71 -77.39 25.28
N ALA A 163 -6.57 -77.15 25.91
CA ALA A 163 -5.52 -76.25 25.42
C ALA A 163 -4.61 -76.82 24.31
N ALA A 164 -4.90 -77.98 23.70
CA ALA A 164 -3.94 -78.65 22.82
C ALA A 164 -4.51 -79.34 21.56
N ARG A 165 -5.48 -78.73 20.86
CA ARG A 165 -5.84 -79.15 19.49
C ARG A 165 -6.09 -77.97 18.55
N THR A 166 -5.02 -77.29 18.14
CA THR A 166 -4.98 -76.53 16.90
C THR A 166 -4.33 -77.39 15.82
N THR A 167 -5.13 -78.16 15.11
CA THR A 167 -4.74 -78.68 13.79
C THR A 167 -5.47 -77.84 12.77
N GLU A 168 -4.76 -76.93 12.11
CA GLU A 168 -5.23 -76.16 10.95
C GLU A 168 -5.49 -77.13 9.78
N GLY A 169 -6.65 -77.77 9.79
CA GLY A 169 -7.23 -78.38 8.60
C GLY A 169 -8.23 -77.41 7.95
N PRO A 170 -8.44 -77.48 6.62
CA PRO A 170 -9.46 -76.68 5.96
C PRO A 170 -10.83 -76.92 6.60
N LEU A 171 -11.61 -75.84 6.77
CA LEU A 171 -12.92 -75.87 7.39
C LEU A 171 -13.87 -76.72 6.52
N SER A 172 -13.98 -78.01 6.83
CA SER A 172 -14.85 -78.94 6.10
C SER A 172 -16.23 -78.93 6.75
N VAL A 173 -17.16 -78.17 6.17
CA VAL A 173 -18.57 -78.18 6.58
C VAL A 173 -19.27 -79.37 5.90
N PRO A 174 -19.95 -80.26 6.65
CA PRO A 174 -20.72 -81.35 6.04
C PRO A 174 -21.83 -80.81 5.11
N ASP A 175 -22.23 -81.59 4.11
CA ASP A 175 -23.34 -81.24 3.20
C ASP A 175 -24.63 -81.07 4.03
N PHE A 176 -25.01 -79.81 4.23
CA PHE A 176 -26.07 -79.37 5.13
C PHE A 176 -27.12 -78.57 4.37
N SER A 177 -28.38 -78.94 4.54
CA SER A 177 -29.53 -78.21 4.01
C SER A 177 -30.68 -78.21 5.00
N PHE A 178 -31.55 -77.22 4.89
CA PHE A 178 -32.80 -77.14 5.65
C PHE A 178 -33.89 -76.52 4.77
N GLY A 179 -35.15 -76.90 4.97
CA GLY A 179 -36.27 -76.33 4.24
C GLY A 179 -36.58 -74.90 4.71
N LYS A 180 -36.97 -74.75 5.98
CA LYS A 180 -37.31 -73.45 6.56
C LYS A 180 -36.87 -73.34 8.02
N PHE A 181 -36.17 -72.25 8.36
CA PHE A 181 -35.95 -71.84 9.74
C PHE A 181 -36.87 -70.66 10.05
N GLU A 182 -37.74 -70.79 11.06
CA GLU A 182 -38.69 -69.75 11.44
C GLU A 182 -38.83 -69.64 12.95
N ILE A 183 -38.87 -68.41 13.43
CA ILE A 183 -39.25 -68.10 14.80
C ILE A 183 -40.70 -67.62 14.78
N ILE A 184 -41.56 -68.35 15.48
CA ILE A 184 -42.99 -68.04 15.60
C ILE A 184 -43.17 -67.21 16.88
N GLY A 185 -43.83 -66.05 16.76
CA GLY A 185 -43.95 -65.10 17.87
C GLY A 185 -42.73 -64.20 18.05
N ASN A 186 -42.75 -63.37 19.09
CA ASN A 186 -41.66 -62.41 19.34
C ASN A 186 -40.48 -63.08 20.05
N MET A 187 -39.26 -62.75 19.62
CA MET A 187 -38.01 -63.13 20.29
C MET A 187 -37.36 -61.91 20.96
N PRO A 188 -37.70 -61.60 22.22
CA PRO A 188 -36.97 -60.62 23.00
C PRO A 188 -35.60 -61.18 23.42
N VAL A 189 -34.56 -60.42 23.11
CA VAL A 189 -33.16 -60.61 23.49
C VAL A 189 -32.75 -59.37 24.28
N ARG A 190 -32.30 -59.54 25.52
CA ARG A 190 -31.76 -58.42 26.32
C ARG A 190 -30.31 -58.68 26.69
N TYR A 191 -29.48 -57.66 26.57
CA TYR A 191 -28.07 -57.67 26.93
C TYR A 191 -27.80 -56.57 27.95
N LEU A 192 -27.25 -56.91 29.11
CA LEU A 192 -26.87 -55.96 30.16
C LEU A 192 -25.39 -56.15 30.53
N SER A 193 -24.56 -55.14 30.28
CA SER A 193 -23.19 -55.05 30.79
C SER A 193 -23.15 -54.00 31.90
N VAL A 194 -22.91 -54.45 33.14
CA VAL A 194 -22.73 -53.55 34.29
C VAL A 194 -21.45 -52.72 34.20
N PRO A 195 -20.27 -53.27 33.83
CA PRO A 195 -19.02 -52.49 33.71
C PRO A 195 -19.13 -51.30 32.75
N ASP A 196 -19.85 -51.49 31.65
CA ASP A 196 -19.95 -50.50 30.56
C ASP A 196 -21.25 -49.67 30.63
N SER A 197 -22.05 -49.82 31.69
CA SER A 197 -23.38 -49.18 31.82
C SER A 197 -24.24 -49.33 30.56
N THR A 198 -24.24 -50.54 29.98
CA THR A 198 -24.87 -50.85 28.70
C THR A 198 -26.07 -51.76 28.91
N ASP A 199 -27.25 -51.33 28.48
CA ASP A 199 -28.49 -52.13 28.48
C ASP A 199 -29.13 -52.07 27.10
N ILE A 200 -29.13 -53.18 26.38
CA ILE A 200 -29.65 -53.30 25.02
C ILE A 200 -30.79 -54.32 25.02
N ALA A 201 -31.97 -53.93 24.56
CA ALA A 201 -33.12 -54.79 24.39
C ALA A 201 -33.52 -54.85 22.91
N VAL A 202 -33.34 -56.01 22.29
CA VAL A 202 -33.71 -56.29 20.90
C VAL A 202 -34.89 -57.24 20.88
N THR A 203 -35.99 -56.88 20.24
CA THR A 203 -37.12 -57.79 20.01
C THR A 203 -37.24 -58.09 18.52
N LEU A 204 -36.93 -59.31 18.13
CA LEU A 204 -37.20 -59.78 16.77
C LEU A 204 -38.67 -60.17 16.67
N THR A 205 -39.38 -59.60 15.69
CA THR A 205 -40.82 -59.81 15.45
C THR A 205 -41.09 -60.76 14.30
N THR A 206 -40.21 -60.77 13.31
CA THR A 206 -40.21 -61.73 12.21
C THR A 206 -38.78 -62.22 12.07
N THR A 207 -38.58 -63.53 12.07
CA THR A 207 -37.29 -64.15 11.72
C THR A 207 -37.60 -65.38 10.89
N ARG A 208 -37.28 -65.31 9.60
CA ARG A 208 -37.49 -66.42 8.67
C ARG A 208 -36.33 -66.52 7.71
N LEU A 209 -35.85 -67.74 7.51
CA LEU A 209 -34.82 -68.09 6.56
C LEU A 209 -35.32 -69.29 5.75
N GLN A 210 -35.52 -69.12 4.45
CA GLN A 210 -35.96 -70.18 3.55
C GLN A 210 -34.74 -70.79 2.86
N GLY A 211 -34.61 -72.11 2.89
CA GLY A 211 -33.48 -72.88 2.35
C GLY A 211 -33.86 -73.91 1.28
N ASP A 212 -35.14 -74.01 0.88
CA ASP A 212 -35.61 -74.93 -0.18
C ASP A 212 -34.88 -74.75 -1.53
N ALA A 213 -34.31 -73.58 -1.77
CA ALA A 213 -33.55 -73.23 -2.98
C ALA A 213 -32.03 -73.21 -2.76
N ALA A 214 -31.51 -73.89 -1.72
CA ALA A 214 -30.08 -74.00 -1.44
C ALA A 214 -29.28 -74.34 -2.71
N PRO A 215 -28.14 -73.66 -2.99
CA PRO A 215 -27.37 -72.77 -2.11
C PRO A 215 -27.88 -71.31 -2.03
N ALA A 216 -29.05 -70.98 -2.58
CA ALA A 216 -29.68 -69.67 -2.43
C ALA A 216 -30.72 -69.67 -1.30
N TYR A 217 -30.48 -68.85 -0.30
CA TYR A 217 -31.33 -68.67 0.88
C TYR A 217 -32.03 -67.31 0.84
N ASN A 218 -33.24 -67.23 1.36
CA ASN A 218 -33.96 -65.97 1.50
C ASN A 218 -34.15 -65.63 2.98
N LEU A 219 -33.49 -64.58 3.44
CA LEU A 219 -33.55 -64.08 4.82
C LEU A 219 -34.59 -62.97 4.92
N SER A 220 -35.39 -62.99 5.99
CA SER A 220 -36.20 -61.85 6.42
C SER A 220 -36.19 -61.78 7.95
N VAL A 221 -35.64 -60.70 8.47
CA VAL A 221 -35.58 -60.39 9.90
C VAL A 221 -36.09 -58.98 10.11
N ASP A 222 -37.09 -58.82 10.97
CA ASP A 222 -37.63 -57.52 11.38
C ASP A 222 -37.69 -57.45 12.89
N GLY A 223 -37.23 -56.35 13.47
CA GLY A 223 -37.18 -56.19 14.91
C GLY A 223 -37.23 -54.74 15.36
N ARG A 224 -37.21 -54.58 16.68
CA ARG A 224 -37.08 -53.30 17.36
C ARG A 224 -35.97 -53.39 18.39
N SER A 225 -35.17 -52.34 18.51
CA SER A 225 -34.08 -52.26 19.46
C SER A 225 -34.24 -51.02 20.33
N SER A 226 -34.06 -51.18 21.64
CA SER A 226 -33.79 -50.08 22.57
C SER A 226 -32.40 -50.29 23.16
N ALA A 227 -31.64 -49.23 23.37
CA ALA A 227 -30.31 -49.29 23.96
C ALA A 227 -30.04 -48.09 24.85
N ARG A 228 -29.45 -48.34 26.02
CA ARG A 228 -28.88 -47.33 26.91
C ARG A 228 -27.38 -47.59 27.01
N LEU A 229 -26.58 -46.64 26.55
CA LEU A 229 -25.11 -46.69 26.50
C LEU A 229 -24.58 -45.45 27.24
N GLY A 230 -24.40 -45.56 28.56
CA GLY A 230 -24.04 -44.40 29.39
C GLY A 230 -25.10 -43.27 29.31
N ALA A 231 -24.74 -42.14 28.70
CA ALA A 231 -25.63 -40.98 28.52
C ALA A 231 -26.46 -41.03 27.22
N ILE A 232 -26.23 -42.01 26.35
CA ILE A 232 -26.96 -42.18 25.08
C ILE A 232 -28.12 -43.13 25.31
N GLU A 233 -29.32 -42.70 24.95
CA GLU A 233 -30.56 -43.49 25.01
C GLU A 233 -31.16 -43.56 23.61
N ILE A 234 -31.43 -44.79 23.17
CA ILE A 234 -32.06 -45.12 21.88
C ILE A 234 -33.32 -45.90 22.22
N ASP A 235 -34.48 -45.39 21.82
CA ASP A 235 -35.75 -46.02 22.13
C ASP A 235 -36.45 -46.55 20.88
N ASN A 236 -36.79 -47.84 20.92
CA ASN A 236 -37.71 -48.49 19.98
C ASN A 236 -37.33 -48.34 18.50
N LEU A 237 -36.04 -48.30 18.20
CA LEU A 237 -35.48 -48.19 16.86
C LEU A 237 -35.88 -49.42 16.05
N ARG A 238 -36.65 -49.22 14.98
CA ARG A 238 -37.02 -50.28 14.05
C ARG A 238 -35.82 -50.64 13.19
N PHE A 239 -35.57 -51.93 13.00
CA PHE A 239 -34.60 -52.39 12.04
C PHE A 239 -35.14 -53.60 11.28
N GLY A 240 -34.68 -53.76 10.05
CA GLY A 240 -35.03 -54.91 9.23
C GLY A 240 -33.88 -55.26 8.30
N ILE A 241 -33.60 -56.55 8.14
CA ILE A 241 -32.66 -57.05 7.14
C ILE A 241 -33.33 -58.16 6.34
N GLY A 242 -33.17 -58.15 5.03
CA GLY A 242 -33.73 -59.22 4.22
C GLY A 242 -33.33 -59.18 2.76
N GLY A 243 -33.29 -60.35 2.15
CA GLY A 243 -32.85 -60.52 0.77
C GLY A 243 -32.25 -61.91 0.55
N LYS A 244 -31.66 -62.09 -0.63
CA LYS A 244 -31.09 -63.37 -1.03
C LYS A 244 -29.64 -63.46 -0.57
N ILE A 245 -29.31 -64.55 0.11
CA ILE A 245 -27.96 -64.93 0.50
C ILE A 245 -27.60 -66.18 -0.30
N LYS A 246 -26.55 -66.13 -1.10
CA LYS A 246 -25.99 -67.31 -1.77
C LYS A 246 -24.81 -67.79 -0.94
N TRP A 247 -24.91 -69.00 -0.39
CA TRP A 247 -23.84 -69.60 0.39
C TRP A 247 -23.73 -71.09 0.04
N ASN A 248 -22.54 -71.52 -0.34
CA ASN A 248 -22.28 -72.89 -0.74
C ASN A 248 -21.49 -73.59 0.36
N HIS A 249 -22.01 -74.69 0.93
CA HIS A 249 -21.31 -75.44 1.98
C HIS A 249 -19.94 -76.00 1.53
N LYS A 250 -19.71 -76.16 0.21
CA LYS A 250 -18.41 -76.58 -0.34
C LYS A 250 -17.36 -75.47 -0.33
N GLU A 251 -17.80 -74.22 -0.28
CA GLU A 251 -16.97 -73.01 -0.21
C GLU A 251 -17.49 -72.16 0.95
N PRO A 252 -17.39 -72.65 2.21
CA PRO A 252 -18.07 -72.04 3.34
C PRO A 252 -17.55 -70.63 3.67
N ALA A 253 -16.35 -70.29 3.18
CA ALA A 253 -15.72 -68.98 3.34
C ALA A 253 -16.20 -67.93 2.31
N ILE A 254 -16.99 -68.32 1.30
CA ILE A 254 -17.50 -67.41 0.27
C ILE A 254 -19.02 -67.32 0.40
N PHE A 255 -19.54 -66.08 0.45
CA PHE A 255 -20.97 -65.83 0.36
C PHE A 255 -21.27 -64.56 -0.42
N ALA A 256 -22.41 -64.56 -1.11
CA ALA A 256 -22.90 -63.41 -1.85
C ALA A 256 -24.26 -62.94 -1.35
N LEU A 257 -24.40 -61.63 -1.27
CA LEU A 257 -25.63 -60.91 -1.00
C LEU A 257 -26.20 -60.42 -2.34
N ASP A 258 -27.45 -60.74 -2.65
CA ASP A 258 -28.13 -60.30 -3.87
C ASP A 258 -29.37 -59.47 -3.50
N LYS A 259 -29.32 -58.18 -3.84
CA LYS A 259 -30.35 -57.17 -3.50
C LYS A 259 -30.76 -57.23 -2.03
N PHE A 260 -29.77 -57.34 -1.15
CA PHE A 260 -29.94 -57.43 0.28
C PHE A 260 -30.35 -56.05 0.82
N LYS A 261 -31.54 -55.97 1.40
CA LYS A 261 -32.09 -54.76 1.99
C LYS A 261 -31.73 -54.69 3.45
N ALA A 262 -31.19 -53.56 3.90
CA ALA A 262 -30.97 -53.27 5.30
C ALA A 262 -31.63 -51.93 5.65
N GLY A 263 -32.54 -51.95 6.61
CA GLY A 263 -33.31 -50.80 7.07
C GLY A 263 -33.08 -50.51 8.55
N ILE A 264 -32.91 -49.23 8.88
CA ILE A 264 -32.85 -48.71 10.25
C ILE A 264 -33.72 -47.45 10.28
N GLY A 265 -34.73 -47.42 11.16
CA GLY A 265 -35.75 -46.37 11.15
C GLY A 265 -36.48 -46.32 9.81
N ASP A 266 -36.49 -45.13 9.19
CA ASP A 266 -37.06 -44.90 7.86
C ASP A 266 -36.00 -44.93 6.73
N VAL A 267 -34.73 -45.22 7.06
CA VAL A 267 -33.63 -45.33 6.10
C VAL A 267 -33.50 -46.78 5.66
N THR A 268 -33.59 -47.03 4.35
CA THR A 268 -33.38 -48.37 3.76
C THR A 268 -32.28 -48.31 2.73
N THR A 269 -31.37 -49.27 2.76
CA THR A 269 -30.27 -49.44 1.80
C THR A 269 -30.44 -50.75 1.04
N VAL A 270 -29.91 -50.81 -0.18
CA VAL A 270 -29.88 -52.03 -1.00
C VAL A 270 -28.43 -52.33 -1.34
N THR A 271 -27.97 -53.52 -0.98
CA THR A 271 -26.58 -53.95 -1.16
C THR A 271 -26.55 -55.27 -1.91
N SER A 272 -25.74 -55.34 -2.96
CA SER A 272 -25.32 -56.61 -3.56
C SER A 272 -23.81 -56.71 -3.41
N ALA A 273 -23.33 -57.81 -2.84
CA ALA A 273 -21.91 -57.97 -2.55
C ALA A 273 -21.49 -59.44 -2.66
N GLU A 274 -20.24 -59.68 -3.03
CA GLU A 274 -19.60 -61.00 -2.92
C GLU A 274 -18.41 -60.88 -1.98
N ILE A 275 -18.43 -61.66 -0.89
CA ILE A 275 -17.45 -61.61 0.18
C ILE A 275 -16.73 -62.95 0.22
N ASP A 276 -15.40 -62.90 0.18
CA ASP A 276 -14.50 -64.04 0.27
C ASP A 276 -13.65 -63.92 1.54
N MET A 277 -13.72 -64.91 2.40
CA MET A 277 -13.00 -64.98 3.68
C MET A 277 -12.01 -66.14 3.72
N THR A 278 -11.60 -66.69 2.57
CA THR A 278 -10.75 -67.88 2.49
C THR A 278 -9.35 -67.65 3.09
N GLU A 279 -8.77 -66.48 2.85
CA GLU A 279 -7.48 -66.06 3.44
C GLU A 279 -7.69 -64.84 4.35
N THR A 280 -8.06 -63.71 3.74
CA THR A 280 -8.42 -62.46 4.41
C THR A 280 -9.75 -61.97 3.85
N LEU A 281 -10.52 -61.25 4.66
CA LEU A 281 -11.82 -60.72 4.24
C LEU A 281 -11.62 -59.79 3.02
N THR A 282 -12.15 -60.22 1.88
CA THR A 282 -12.05 -59.53 0.59
C THR A 282 -13.43 -59.39 -0.01
N VAL A 283 -13.82 -58.16 -0.32
CA VAL A 283 -15.06 -57.84 -1.02
C VAL A 283 -14.76 -57.84 -2.51
N LYS A 284 -15.16 -58.89 -3.24
CA LYS A 284 -14.88 -59.06 -4.67
C LYS A 284 -15.68 -58.08 -5.53
N THR A 285 -16.95 -57.91 -5.20
CA THR A 285 -17.87 -56.97 -5.84
C THR A 285 -18.74 -56.34 -4.78
N LEU A 286 -19.07 -55.07 -4.93
CA LEU A 286 -20.01 -54.35 -4.08
C LEU A 286 -20.76 -53.32 -4.92
N ASP A 287 -22.06 -53.48 -4.99
CA ASP A 287 -23.02 -52.49 -5.46
C ASP A 287 -23.87 -52.07 -4.26
N PHE A 288 -23.68 -50.84 -3.79
CA PHE A 288 -24.43 -50.23 -2.72
C PHE A 288 -25.31 -49.11 -3.27
N GLU A 289 -26.58 -49.12 -2.91
CA GLU A 289 -27.55 -48.10 -3.26
C GLU A 289 -28.24 -47.61 -1.99
N LEU A 290 -28.18 -46.30 -1.78
CA LEU A 290 -29.10 -45.55 -0.95
C LEU A 290 -30.17 -44.96 -1.89
N PRO A 291 -31.37 -45.56 -1.94
CA PRO A 291 -32.50 -45.00 -2.67
C PRO A 291 -32.83 -43.59 -2.17
N LEU A 292 -33.68 -42.87 -2.90
CA LEU A 292 -34.11 -41.52 -2.53
C LEU A 292 -34.62 -41.47 -1.08
N THR A 293 -33.77 -40.99 -0.19
CA THR A 293 -33.98 -41.01 1.26
C THR A 293 -34.00 -39.59 1.77
N ARG A 294 -35.04 -39.21 2.51
CA ARG A 294 -35.14 -37.88 3.09
C ARG A 294 -34.08 -37.67 4.17
N LEU A 295 -33.46 -36.50 4.23
CA LEU A 295 -32.40 -36.17 5.19
C LEU A 295 -32.92 -36.21 6.64
N ASP A 296 -34.19 -35.87 6.87
CA ASP A 296 -34.81 -35.97 8.20
C ASP A 296 -34.80 -37.42 8.72
N ALA A 297 -35.06 -38.42 7.86
CA ALA A 297 -34.96 -39.83 8.21
C ALA A 297 -33.53 -40.26 8.60
N ILE A 298 -32.50 -39.59 8.08
CA ILE A 298 -31.10 -39.84 8.45
C ILE A 298 -30.77 -39.14 9.77
N ILE A 299 -31.23 -37.89 9.96
CA ILE A 299 -31.01 -37.10 11.18
C ILE A 299 -31.70 -37.76 12.39
N THR A 300 -32.85 -38.40 12.21
CA THR A 300 -33.56 -39.12 13.30
C THR A 300 -32.77 -40.31 13.83
N LEU A 301 -31.83 -40.87 13.06
CA LEU A 301 -30.91 -41.92 13.53
C LEU A 301 -29.85 -41.39 14.50
N ILE A 302 -29.57 -40.08 14.48
CA ILE A 302 -28.62 -39.45 15.37
C ILE A 302 -29.33 -39.11 16.69
N PRO A 303 -28.83 -39.58 17.86
CA PRO A 303 -29.38 -39.23 19.16
C PRO A 303 -29.46 -37.71 19.37
N GLU A 304 -30.51 -37.22 20.04
CA GLU A 304 -30.80 -35.78 20.14
C GLU A 304 -29.64 -34.97 20.72
N THR A 305 -28.96 -35.53 21.71
CA THR A 305 -27.78 -34.94 22.38
C THR A 305 -26.58 -34.76 21.47
N MET A 306 -26.52 -35.48 20.33
CA MET A 306 -25.44 -35.45 19.36
C MET A 306 -25.78 -34.66 18.09
N ARG A 307 -27.02 -34.18 17.93
CA ARG A 307 -27.45 -33.47 16.72
C ARG A 307 -26.81 -32.09 16.57
N GLY A 308 -26.42 -31.42 17.66
CA GLY A 308 -25.78 -30.11 17.63
C GLY A 308 -26.51 -29.10 16.72
N GLU A 309 -25.80 -28.51 15.76
CA GLU A 309 -26.36 -27.56 14.79
C GLU A 309 -27.26 -28.21 13.72
N LEU A 310 -27.13 -29.52 13.47
CA LEU A 310 -28.00 -30.23 12.51
C LEU A 310 -29.47 -30.23 12.96
N GLY A 311 -29.71 -30.15 14.28
CA GLY A 311 -31.05 -30.03 14.83
C GLY A 311 -31.77 -28.72 14.51
N LYS A 312 -31.05 -27.68 14.05
CA LYS A 312 -31.62 -26.38 13.65
C LYS A 312 -31.94 -26.31 12.14
N VAL A 313 -31.53 -27.31 11.37
CA VAL A 313 -31.77 -27.37 9.93
C VAL A 313 -33.18 -27.90 9.67
N THR A 314 -33.99 -27.14 8.95
CA THR A 314 -35.31 -27.56 8.48
C THR A 314 -35.28 -27.72 6.97
N THR A 315 -35.54 -28.91 6.45
CA THR A 315 -35.38 -29.20 5.02
C THR A 315 -36.24 -30.37 4.55
N ASP A 316 -36.65 -30.35 3.29
CA ASP A 316 -37.30 -31.48 2.58
C ASP A 316 -36.28 -32.28 1.73
N MET A 317 -34.99 -32.01 1.92
CA MET A 317 -33.89 -32.61 1.16
C MET A 317 -33.99 -34.12 1.14
N SER A 318 -33.82 -34.68 -0.05
CA SER A 318 -33.68 -36.12 -0.24
C SER A 318 -32.34 -36.42 -0.92
N ILE A 319 -31.70 -37.49 -0.50
CA ILE A 319 -30.37 -37.88 -0.94
C ILE A 319 -30.48 -39.25 -1.62
N THR A 320 -29.89 -39.38 -2.80
CA THR A 320 -29.62 -40.66 -3.45
C THR A 320 -28.12 -40.82 -3.56
N ALA A 321 -27.60 -41.99 -3.18
CA ALA A 321 -26.17 -42.28 -3.31
C ALA A 321 -25.97 -43.70 -3.83
N THR A 322 -25.04 -43.87 -4.76
CA THR A 322 -24.63 -45.19 -5.25
C THR A 322 -23.13 -45.33 -5.11
N LEU A 323 -22.67 -46.52 -4.75
CA LEU A 323 -21.27 -46.91 -4.73
C LEU A 323 -21.13 -48.24 -5.45
N ARG A 324 -20.26 -48.28 -6.45
CA ARG A 324 -19.91 -49.50 -7.19
C ARG A 324 -18.43 -49.74 -7.12
N LEU A 325 -18.03 -50.86 -6.56
CA LEU A 325 -16.64 -51.29 -6.50
C LEU A 325 -16.13 -51.67 -7.90
N THR A 326 -14.99 -51.13 -8.31
CA THR A 326 -14.38 -51.38 -9.62
C THR A 326 -13.27 -52.43 -9.56
N GLU A 327 -12.67 -52.64 -8.40
CA GLU A 327 -11.69 -53.68 -8.12
C GLU A 327 -11.93 -54.32 -6.74
N PRO A 328 -11.56 -55.59 -6.51
CA PRO A 328 -11.68 -56.22 -5.19
C PRO A 328 -11.01 -55.38 -4.09
N PHE A 329 -11.66 -55.28 -2.94
CA PHE A 329 -11.19 -54.49 -1.80
C PHE A 329 -11.03 -55.36 -0.57
N SER A 330 -9.83 -55.34 0.02
CA SER A 330 -9.48 -56.09 1.23
C SER A 330 -9.25 -55.10 2.37
N PRO A 331 -10.23 -54.85 3.27
CA PRO A 331 -10.12 -53.84 4.33
C PRO A 331 -8.95 -54.03 5.30
N GLY A 332 -8.38 -55.25 5.36
CA GLY A 332 -7.21 -55.54 6.18
C GLY A 332 -5.88 -55.06 5.59
N THR A 333 -5.81 -54.78 4.29
CA THR A 333 -4.60 -54.36 3.57
C THR A 333 -4.77 -53.02 2.87
N ASP A 334 -5.94 -52.77 2.30
CA ASP A 334 -6.22 -51.61 1.47
C ASP A 334 -6.79 -50.47 2.31
N SER A 335 -6.34 -49.24 2.06
CA SER A 335 -6.80 -48.07 2.81
C SER A 335 -8.06 -47.42 2.22
N ILE A 336 -8.19 -47.42 0.88
CA ILE A 336 -9.29 -46.78 0.14
C ILE A 336 -9.76 -47.75 -0.95
N PRO A 337 -11.07 -48.01 -1.10
CA PRO A 337 -11.57 -48.85 -2.19
C PRO A 337 -11.52 -48.14 -3.55
N SER A 338 -11.18 -48.87 -4.60
CA SER A 338 -11.41 -48.42 -5.99
C SER A 338 -12.91 -48.53 -6.30
N ALA A 339 -13.58 -47.39 -6.52
CA ALA A 339 -15.03 -47.37 -6.67
C ALA A 339 -15.53 -46.16 -7.47
N ASP A 340 -16.64 -46.35 -8.17
CA ASP A 340 -17.46 -45.28 -8.73
C ASP A 340 -18.53 -44.89 -7.71
N ILE A 341 -18.57 -43.61 -7.35
CA ILE A 341 -19.52 -43.04 -6.39
C ILE A 341 -20.35 -41.98 -7.12
N THR A 342 -21.67 -42.02 -6.93
CA THR A 342 -22.57 -40.96 -7.40
C THR A 342 -23.39 -40.46 -6.24
N LEU A 343 -23.46 -39.14 -6.09
CA LEU A 343 -24.28 -38.44 -5.09
C LEU A 343 -25.23 -37.49 -5.81
N LYS A 344 -26.53 -37.70 -5.60
CA LYS A 344 -27.59 -36.88 -6.18
C LYS A 344 -28.52 -36.36 -5.09
N ILE A 345 -28.61 -35.05 -5.03
CA ILE A 345 -29.59 -34.31 -4.23
C ILE A 345 -30.49 -33.60 -5.23
N PRO A 346 -31.72 -34.12 -5.48
CA PRO A 346 -32.73 -33.43 -6.26
C PRO A 346 -33.08 -32.07 -5.64
N GLU A 347 -33.80 -31.25 -6.39
CA GLU A 347 -34.21 -29.93 -5.91
C GLU A 347 -34.97 -30.02 -4.59
N ALA A 348 -34.43 -29.32 -3.59
CA ALA A 348 -34.93 -29.28 -2.23
C ALA A 348 -34.95 -27.85 -1.69
N SER A 349 -35.77 -27.61 -0.67
CA SER A 349 -35.75 -26.44 0.17
C SER A 349 -35.02 -26.72 1.49
N ALA A 350 -34.27 -25.75 1.99
CA ALA A 350 -33.55 -25.87 3.26
C ALA A 350 -33.51 -24.53 3.98
N SER A 351 -33.64 -24.55 5.30
CA SER A 351 -33.61 -23.35 6.14
C SER A 351 -32.71 -23.59 7.34
N TYR A 352 -31.76 -22.67 7.55
CA TYR A 352 -30.84 -22.66 8.69
C TYR A 352 -30.64 -21.21 9.15
N ASP A 353 -31.05 -20.90 10.38
CA ASP A 353 -31.02 -19.54 10.93
C ASP A 353 -31.72 -18.52 9.98
N ASN A 354 -31.01 -17.48 9.53
CA ASN A 354 -31.52 -16.49 8.58
C ASN A 354 -31.42 -16.90 7.11
N LEU A 355 -30.78 -18.03 6.81
CA LEU A 355 -30.59 -18.53 5.44
C LEU A 355 -31.75 -19.45 5.05
N LYS A 356 -32.61 -18.96 4.16
CA LYS A 356 -33.72 -19.73 3.58
C LYS A 356 -33.46 -20.03 2.11
N LEU A 357 -33.23 -21.28 1.78
CA LEU A 357 -33.00 -21.80 0.43
C LEU A 357 -34.31 -22.37 -0.13
N SER A 358 -34.73 -21.82 -1.27
CA SER A 358 -35.89 -22.30 -2.05
C SER A 358 -35.55 -23.44 -3.00
N ARG A 359 -34.29 -23.53 -3.43
CA ARG A 359 -33.79 -24.57 -4.34
C ARG A 359 -32.34 -24.87 -4.01
N LEU A 360 -32.07 -26.08 -3.57
CA LEU A 360 -30.78 -26.67 -3.31
C LEU A 360 -30.72 -27.96 -4.12
N ALA A 361 -29.74 -28.10 -4.99
CA ALA A 361 -29.52 -29.30 -5.79
C ALA A 361 -28.02 -29.57 -5.93
N LEU A 362 -27.65 -30.84 -5.96
CA LEU A 362 -26.28 -31.31 -6.15
C LEU A 362 -26.30 -32.57 -7.02
N GLU A 363 -25.51 -32.56 -8.09
CA GLU A 363 -25.13 -33.77 -8.82
C GLU A 363 -23.61 -33.85 -8.86
N ALA A 364 -23.07 -34.90 -8.23
CA ALA A 364 -21.65 -35.15 -8.18
C ALA A 364 -21.34 -36.63 -8.43
N ASP A 365 -20.27 -36.88 -9.16
CA ASP A 365 -19.72 -38.20 -9.43
C ASP A 365 -18.23 -38.22 -9.11
N ALA A 366 -17.76 -39.35 -8.59
CA ALA A 366 -16.36 -39.56 -8.28
C ALA A 366 -15.94 -40.96 -8.74
N ALA A 367 -14.92 -41.03 -9.58
CA ALA A 367 -14.21 -42.27 -9.89
C ALA A 367 -12.96 -42.32 -9.03
N ILE A 368 -12.92 -43.21 -8.05
CA ILE A 368 -11.84 -43.34 -7.07
C ILE A 368 -10.94 -44.52 -7.48
N ASP A 369 -9.64 -44.27 -7.56
CA ASP A 369 -8.60 -45.31 -7.71
C ASP A 369 -7.95 -45.52 -6.34
N GLY A 370 -8.26 -46.64 -5.68
CA GLY A 370 -7.77 -46.97 -4.35
C GLY A 370 -6.27 -47.27 -4.29
N LYS A 371 -5.68 -47.76 -5.40
CA LYS A 371 -4.23 -48.05 -5.50
C LYS A 371 -3.44 -46.77 -5.72
N ASN A 372 -3.98 -45.85 -6.52
CA ASN A 372 -3.38 -44.55 -6.76
C ASN A 372 -4.45 -43.45 -6.66
N PRO A 373 -4.69 -42.90 -5.46
CA PRO A 373 -5.69 -41.87 -5.22
C PRO A 373 -5.58 -40.64 -6.13
N ASP A 374 -4.40 -40.36 -6.68
CA ASP A 374 -4.19 -39.24 -7.61
C ASP A 374 -4.67 -39.49 -9.05
N ARG A 375 -5.02 -40.73 -9.41
CA ARG A 375 -5.77 -41.04 -10.63
C ARG A 375 -7.27 -40.82 -10.48
N SER A 376 -7.74 -40.57 -9.26
CA SER A 376 -9.15 -40.33 -8.98
C SER A 376 -9.60 -39.01 -9.61
N THR A 377 -10.86 -38.98 -10.05
CA THR A 377 -11.50 -37.80 -10.61
C THR A 377 -12.80 -37.54 -9.89
N ILE A 378 -13.05 -36.29 -9.49
CA ILE A 378 -14.29 -35.85 -8.85
C ILE A 378 -14.91 -34.78 -9.73
N ASN A 379 -16.11 -35.01 -10.22
CA ASN A 379 -16.89 -34.05 -10.99
C ASN A 379 -18.06 -33.56 -10.13
N ILE A 380 -18.15 -32.24 -9.98
CA ILE A 380 -19.30 -31.53 -9.43
C ILE A 380 -20.03 -30.97 -10.65
N GLY A 381 -21.04 -31.71 -11.12
CA GLY A 381 -21.71 -31.44 -12.39
C GLY A 381 -22.76 -30.33 -12.32
N ASN A 382 -23.41 -30.16 -11.17
CA ASN A 382 -24.40 -29.11 -10.96
C ASN A 382 -24.63 -28.91 -9.45
N LEU A 383 -23.94 -27.96 -8.82
CA LEU A 383 -24.27 -27.51 -7.47
C LEU A 383 -24.99 -26.16 -7.57
N VAL A 384 -26.26 -26.13 -7.18
CA VAL A 384 -27.09 -24.91 -7.19
C VAL A 384 -27.68 -24.69 -5.81
N MET A 385 -27.53 -23.48 -5.28
CA MET A 385 -28.32 -23.01 -4.14
C MET A 385 -28.94 -21.65 -4.45
N ILE A 386 -30.26 -21.57 -4.37
CA ILE A 386 -31.05 -20.36 -4.61
C ILE A 386 -32.02 -20.21 -3.44
N GLY A 387 -32.05 -19.02 -2.86
CA GLY A 387 -32.82 -18.68 -1.68
C GLY A 387 -33.10 -17.20 -1.55
N GLU A 388 -33.69 -16.81 -0.42
CA GLU A 388 -33.97 -15.41 -0.13
C GLU A 388 -32.67 -14.63 0.09
N GLY A 389 -32.22 -13.93 -0.94
CA GLY A 389 -30.99 -13.14 -0.91
C GLY A 389 -29.70 -13.93 -1.15
N VAL A 390 -29.76 -15.19 -1.59
CA VAL A 390 -28.59 -15.98 -2.00
C VAL A 390 -28.90 -16.71 -3.31
N GLY A 391 -27.95 -16.72 -4.25
CA GLY A 391 -28.06 -17.50 -5.48
C GLY A 391 -26.68 -17.85 -5.99
N PHE A 392 -26.32 -19.13 -6.03
CA PHE A 392 -25.06 -19.54 -6.62
C PHE A 392 -25.18 -20.86 -7.40
N SER A 393 -24.29 -21.01 -8.37
CA SER A 393 -24.06 -22.22 -9.17
C SER A 393 -22.55 -22.49 -9.28
N LEU A 394 -22.16 -23.75 -9.16
CA LEU A 394 -20.78 -24.22 -9.30
C LEU A 394 -20.75 -25.48 -10.16
N ASP A 395 -19.92 -25.45 -11.20
CA ASP A 395 -19.54 -26.61 -12.00
C ASP A 395 -18.02 -26.75 -11.91
N ALA A 396 -17.52 -27.89 -11.45
CA ALA A 396 -16.09 -28.09 -11.25
C ALA A 396 -15.65 -29.53 -11.47
N LYS A 397 -14.48 -29.70 -12.09
CA LYS A 397 -13.79 -30.98 -12.25
C LYS A 397 -12.48 -30.93 -11.48
N ILE A 398 -12.30 -31.88 -10.57
CA ILE A 398 -11.10 -32.05 -9.76
C ILE A 398 -10.39 -33.33 -10.22
N THR A 399 -9.11 -33.22 -10.54
CA THR A 399 -8.22 -34.33 -10.89
C THR A 399 -6.99 -34.30 -9.98
N THR A 400 -6.38 -35.46 -9.71
CA THR A 400 -5.22 -35.56 -8.80
C THR A 400 -5.49 -34.98 -7.40
N PRO A 401 -6.56 -35.43 -6.71
CA PRO A 401 -7.07 -34.77 -5.52
C PRO A 401 -6.16 -34.83 -4.28
N LEU A 402 -5.09 -35.62 -4.28
CA LEU A 402 -4.26 -35.84 -3.08
C LEU A 402 -2.94 -35.05 -3.15
N SER A 403 -2.08 -35.29 -4.15
CA SER A 403 -0.75 -34.69 -4.23
C SER A 403 -0.75 -33.27 -4.82
N ASP A 404 -1.39 -33.09 -5.98
CA ASP A 404 -1.47 -31.82 -6.69
C ASP A 404 -2.87 -31.57 -7.29
N PRO A 405 -3.87 -31.20 -6.44
CA PRO A 405 -5.24 -30.96 -6.88
C PRO A 405 -5.31 -29.99 -8.06
N ALA A 406 -5.80 -30.50 -9.18
CA ALA A 406 -6.05 -29.76 -10.41
C ALA A 406 -7.54 -29.53 -10.55
N VAL A 407 -7.96 -28.27 -10.52
CA VAL A 407 -9.37 -27.86 -10.51
C VAL A 407 -9.65 -26.99 -11.73
N ASP A 408 -10.67 -27.37 -12.51
CA ASP A 408 -11.21 -26.61 -13.63
C ASP A 408 -12.72 -26.40 -13.42
N GLY A 409 -13.22 -25.18 -13.55
CA GLY A 409 -14.63 -24.92 -13.28
C GLY A 409 -15.10 -23.50 -13.57
N ASN A 410 -16.42 -23.33 -13.44
CA ASN A 410 -17.12 -22.05 -13.50
C ASN A 410 -17.87 -21.84 -12.19
N PHE A 411 -17.82 -20.62 -11.68
CA PHE A 411 -18.55 -20.20 -10.49
C PHE A 411 -19.38 -18.95 -10.82
N LYS A 412 -20.66 -18.99 -10.48
CA LYS A 412 -21.53 -17.81 -10.50
C LYS A 412 -22.25 -17.73 -9.17
N GLY A 413 -22.17 -16.60 -8.48
CA GLY A 413 -22.70 -16.46 -7.13
C GLY A 413 -23.20 -15.06 -6.86
N GLY A 414 -24.15 -14.96 -5.94
CA GLY A 414 -24.78 -13.73 -5.47
C GLY A 414 -25.21 -13.91 -4.02
N ILE A 415 -24.86 -12.98 -3.15
CA ILE A 415 -25.27 -12.98 -1.74
C ILE A 415 -25.62 -11.57 -1.28
N SER A 416 -26.73 -11.47 -0.56
CA SER A 416 -27.14 -10.31 0.21
C SER A 416 -26.44 -10.38 1.57
N LEU A 417 -25.58 -9.41 1.84
CA LEU A 417 -24.75 -9.38 3.05
C LEU A 417 -25.58 -9.24 4.33
N SER A 418 -26.83 -8.76 4.22
CA SER A 418 -27.79 -8.70 5.33
C SER A 418 -28.39 -10.06 5.71
N ARG A 419 -28.15 -11.11 4.91
CA ARG A 419 -28.65 -12.49 5.12
C ARG A 419 -27.55 -13.46 5.55
N LEU A 420 -26.36 -12.95 5.87
CA LEU A 420 -25.30 -13.78 6.42
C LEU A 420 -25.72 -14.39 7.79
N PRO A 421 -25.35 -15.64 8.09
CA PRO A 421 -25.67 -16.28 9.37
C PRO A 421 -25.09 -15.52 10.58
N ALA A 422 -25.79 -15.57 11.72
CA ALA A 422 -25.39 -14.83 12.93
C ALA A 422 -23.96 -15.15 13.40
N ILE A 423 -23.55 -16.42 13.29
CA ILE A 423 -22.20 -16.88 13.64
C ILE A 423 -21.08 -16.15 12.88
N VAL A 424 -21.34 -15.71 11.64
CA VAL A 424 -20.39 -14.92 10.85
C VAL A 424 -20.47 -13.46 11.28
N THR A 425 -21.66 -12.88 11.37
CA THR A 425 -21.85 -11.44 11.65
C THR A 425 -21.47 -11.04 13.08
N ASP A 426 -21.60 -11.94 14.05
CA ASP A 426 -21.30 -11.68 15.46
C ASP A 426 -19.79 -11.66 15.74
N SER A 427 -19.00 -12.34 14.90
CA SER A 427 -17.53 -12.31 14.97
C SER A 427 -16.91 -11.03 14.40
N LEU A 428 -17.69 -10.21 13.68
CA LEU A 428 -17.20 -9.03 12.97
C LEU A 428 -17.36 -7.74 13.80
N PRO A 429 -16.34 -6.85 13.79
CA PRO A 429 -16.41 -5.56 14.52
C PRO A 429 -17.32 -4.51 13.84
N PHE A 430 -17.89 -4.84 12.68
CA PHE A 430 -18.76 -3.98 11.88
C PHE A 430 -20.04 -4.68 11.46
N ILE A 431 -21.05 -3.88 11.15
CA ILE A 431 -22.30 -4.30 10.51
C ILE A 431 -22.19 -3.93 9.03
N MET A 432 -22.66 -4.82 8.15
CA MET A 432 -22.55 -4.67 6.71
C MET A 432 -23.83 -5.05 5.99
N ARG A 433 -24.17 -4.32 4.93
CA ARG A 433 -25.31 -4.53 4.03
C ARG A 433 -24.86 -4.31 2.58
N GLY A 434 -25.59 -4.88 1.63
CA GLY A 434 -25.32 -4.76 0.19
C GLY A 434 -25.51 -6.09 -0.53
N GLU A 435 -25.42 -6.06 -1.86
CA GLU A 435 -25.44 -7.25 -2.72
C GLU A 435 -24.08 -7.48 -3.36
N LEU A 436 -23.48 -8.64 -3.11
CA LEU A 436 -22.25 -9.08 -3.76
C LEU A 436 -22.59 -10.14 -4.80
N ARG A 437 -22.22 -9.92 -6.06
CA ARG A 437 -22.30 -10.89 -7.16
C ARG A 437 -20.91 -11.19 -7.69
N ALA A 438 -20.64 -12.40 -8.11
CA ALA A 438 -19.37 -12.81 -8.68
C ALA A 438 -19.58 -13.85 -9.79
N ASP A 439 -18.84 -13.72 -10.88
CA ASP A 439 -18.79 -14.65 -12.01
C ASP A 439 -17.31 -14.91 -12.32
N SER A 440 -16.89 -16.17 -12.31
CA SER A 440 -15.49 -16.55 -12.46
C SER A 440 -15.33 -17.88 -13.18
N ARG A 441 -14.35 -17.92 -14.09
CA ARG A 441 -13.81 -19.13 -14.68
C ARG A 441 -12.40 -19.35 -14.17
N PHE A 442 -12.13 -20.55 -13.67
CA PHE A 442 -10.85 -20.88 -13.07
C PHE A 442 -10.34 -22.24 -13.57
N SER A 443 -9.03 -22.33 -13.78
CA SER A 443 -8.32 -23.56 -14.10
C SER A 443 -6.92 -23.46 -13.49
N LEU A 444 -6.63 -24.27 -12.46
CA LEU A 444 -5.39 -24.21 -11.69
C LEU A 444 -5.03 -25.55 -11.06
N HIS A 445 -3.73 -25.76 -10.87
CA HIS A 445 -3.18 -26.79 -10.00
C HIS A 445 -2.74 -26.17 -8.67
N ARG A 446 -2.77 -26.94 -7.58
CA ARG A 446 -2.19 -26.51 -6.29
C ARG A 446 -0.71 -26.12 -6.44
N SER A 447 0.06 -26.86 -7.22
CA SER A 447 1.48 -26.62 -7.51
C SER A 447 1.72 -25.28 -8.22
N TYR A 448 0.71 -24.73 -8.89
CA TYR A 448 0.79 -23.41 -9.53
C TYR A 448 0.73 -22.28 -8.51
N LEU A 449 0.31 -22.52 -7.26
CA LEU A 449 0.37 -21.54 -6.16
C LEU A 449 1.81 -21.39 -5.61
N SER A 450 2.79 -21.42 -6.51
CA SER A 450 4.21 -21.20 -6.23
C SER A 450 4.70 -19.95 -6.95
N ARG A 451 5.77 -19.34 -6.44
CA ARG A 451 6.38 -18.15 -7.06
C ARG A 451 6.80 -18.37 -8.52
N LYS A 452 7.12 -19.61 -8.92
CA LYS A 452 7.60 -19.95 -10.26
C LYS A 452 6.46 -20.23 -11.23
N ASP A 453 5.39 -20.86 -10.75
CA ASP A 453 4.34 -21.42 -11.61
C ASP A 453 3.01 -20.67 -11.57
N PHE A 454 2.91 -19.59 -10.77
CA PHE A 454 1.71 -18.74 -10.70
C PHE A 454 1.20 -18.27 -12.08
N HIS A 455 2.12 -18.07 -13.02
CA HIS A 455 1.79 -17.64 -14.37
C HIS A 455 0.93 -18.64 -15.17
N ARG A 456 0.83 -19.89 -14.71
CA ARG A 456 0.03 -20.94 -15.36
C ARG A 456 -1.43 -20.95 -14.92
N ILE A 457 -1.77 -20.24 -13.85
CA ILE A 457 -3.15 -20.13 -13.36
C ILE A 457 -3.98 -19.38 -14.40
N LYS A 458 -5.08 -19.99 -14.85
CA LYS A 458 -6.10 -19.32 -15.66
C LYS A 458 -7.24 -18.92 -14.73
N LEU A 459 -7.37 -17.63 -14.48
CA LEU A 459 -8.44 -17.07 -13.66
C LEU A 459 -8.94 -15.80 -14.35
N THR A 460 -10.18 -15.85 -14.79
CA THR A 460 -10.90 -14.70 -15.37
C THR A 460 -12.22 -14.57 -14.67
N GLY A 461 -12.49 -13.42 -14.07
CA GLY A 461 -13.73 -13.21 -13.35
C GLY A 461 -13.99 -11.77 -13.02
N GLU A 462 -15.24 -11.50 -12.67
CA GLU A 462 -15.71 -10.21 -12.19
C GLU A 462 -16.51 -10.38 -10.88
N ALA A 463 -16.36 -9.43 -9.98
CA ALA A 463 -17.16 -9.33 -8.76
C ALA A 463 -17.75 -7.93 -8.67
N VAL A 464 -19.07 -7.86 -8.53
CA VAL A 464 -19.87 -6.63 -8.48
C VAL A 464 -20.50 -6.51 -7.10
N LEU A 465 -20.30 -5.37 -6.46
CA LEU A 465 -20.86 -5.02 -5.17
C LEU A 465 -21.79 -3.82 -5.35
N ASN A 466 -23.08 -4.00 -5.05
CA ASN A 466 -24.11 -2.97 -5.17
C ASN A 466 -24.64 -2.57 -3.78
N ASP A 467 -24.91 -1.27 -3.63
CA ASP A 467 -25.51 -0.65 -2.44
C ASP A 467 -24.87 -1.11 -1.12
N PHE A 468 -23.53 -1.14 -1.10
CA PHE A 468 -22.78 -1.56 0.07
C PHE A 468 -22.71 -0.46 1.13
N ASN A 469 -23.07 -0.81 2.35
CA ASN A 469 -22.98 0.03 3.52
C ASN A 469 -22.34 -0.77 4.66
N MET A 470 -21.25 -0.25 5.21
CA MET A 470 -20.55 -0.80 6.37
C MET A 470 -20.48 0.25 7.47
N ALA A 471 -20.83 -0.13 8.70
CA ALA A 471 -20.72 0.73 9.87
C ALA A 471 -20.03 -0.04 11.01
N MET A 472 -19.02 0.57 11.62
CA MET A 472 -18.38 0.01 12.81
C MET A 472 -19.38 0.00 13.98
N ARG A 473 -19.36 -1.06 14.80
CA ARG A 473 -20.31 -1.21 15.93
C ARG A 473 -20.12 -0.15 17.01
N ASP A 474 -18.92 0.41 17.13
CA ASP A 474 -18.57 1.52 18.03
C ASP A 474 -18.80 2.92 17.40
N ALA A 475 -19.41 2.96 16.21
CA ALA A 475 -19.65 4.18 15.42
C ALA A 475 -18.38 4.97 15.03
N SER A 476 -17.20 4.34 15.05
CA SER A 476 -15.93 4.98 14.67
C SER A 476 -15.80 5.27 13.17
N ALA A 477 -16.50 4.52 12.31
CA ALA A 477 -16.46 4.71 10.88
C ALA A 477 -17.72 4.20 10.17
N THR A 478 -18.10 4.87 9.08
CA THR A 478 -19.08 4.37 8.11
C THR A 478 -18.52 4.47 6.70
N VAL A 479 -18.83 3.48 5.87
CA VAL A 479 -18.40 3.39 4.46
C VAL A 479 -19.61 3.04 3.61
N TYR A 480 -19.85 3.81 2.56
CA TYR A 480 -20.91 3.58 1.59
C TYR A 480 -20.35 3.58 0.17
N THR A 481 -20.80 2.62 -0.65
CA THR A 481 -20.61 2.61 -2.09
C THR A 481 -21.85 2.10 -2.82
N ARG A 482 -22.29 2.83 -3.86
CA ARG A 482 -23.47 2.45 -4.66
C ARG A 482 -23.17 1.27 -5.59
N HIS A 483 -22.00 1.29 -6.23
CA HIS A 483 -21.58 0.28 -7.18
C HIS A 483 -20.06 0.22 -7.20
N ALA A 484 -19.51 -0.98 -6.99
CA ALA A 484 -18.10 -1.28 -7.14
C ALA A 484 -17.94 -2.58 -7.94
N GLU A 485 -17.01 -2.60 -8.89
CA GLU A 485 -16.75 -3.73 -9.77
C GLU A 485 -15.25 -4.05 -9.72
N LEU A 486 -14.90 -5.29 -9.42
CA LEU A 486 -13.55 -5.85 -9.48
C LEU A 486 -13.47 -6.80 -10.67
N LYS A 487 -12.53 -6.59 -11.59
CA LYS A 487 -12.22 -7.49 -12.71
C LYS A 487 -10.83 -8.04 -12.58
N LEU A 488 -10.70 -9.36 -12.71
CA LEU A 488 -9.44 -10.10 -12.67
C LEU A 488 -9.28 -10.92 -13.96
N GLY A 489 -8.05 -11.00 -14.47
CA GLY A 489 -7.73 -11.81 -15.64
C GLY A 489 -6.25 -12.18 -15.65
N THR A 490 -5.92 -13.43 -15.97
CA THR A 490 -4.53 -13.92 -16.03
C THR A 490 -4.03 -14.20 -17.44
N ASP A 491 -4.90 -14.26 -18.43
CA ASP A 491 -4.60 -14.58 -19.84
C ASP A 491 -5.11 -13.51 -20.83
N ASN A 492 -5.40 -12.31 -20.33
CA ASN A 492 -5.90 -11.22 -21.14
C ASN A 492 -4.91 -10.85 -22.26
N SER A 493 -5.42 -10.57 -23.45
CA SER A 493 -4.63 -10.05 -24.56
C SER A 493 -4.93 -8.58 -24.79
N PHE A 494 -3.91 -7.83 -25.19
CA PHE A 494 -4.01 -6.42 -25.51
C PHE A 494 -3.37 -6.14 -26.87
N THR A 495 -4.13 -5.49 -27.75
CA THR A 495 -3.65 -5.01 -29.04
C THR A 495 -3.91 -3.51 -29.16
N ARG A 496 -2.84 -2.72 -29.36
CA ARG A 496 -2.95 -1.29 -29.68
C ARG A 496 -1.96 -0.92 -30.77
N GLY A 497 -2.45 -0.74 -31.98
CA GLY A 497 -1.61 -0.49 -33.16
C GLY A 497 -0.70 -1.70 -33.44
N LYS A 498 0.63 -1.48 -33.46
CA LYS A 498 1.65 -2.53 -33.67
C LYS A 498 2.05 -3.30 -32.40
N ILE A 499 1.52 -2.92 -31.23
CA ILE A 499 1.89 -3.54 -29.94
C ILE A 499 0.85 -4.60 -29.61
N LYS A 500 1.28 -5.88 -29.62
CA LYS A 500 0.53 -7.03 -29.15
C LYS A 500 1.18 -7.57 -27.89
N ALA A 501 0.42 -7.67 -26.80
CA ALA A 501 0.82 -8.35 -25.58
C ALA A 501 -0.23 -9.41 -25.28
N ASP A 502 0.19 -10.67 -25.32
CA ASP A 502 -0.64 -11.81 -24.98
C ASP A 502 -0.27 -12.26 -23.55
N SER A 503 -1.21 -12.90 -22.84
CA SER A 503 -1.02 -13.38 -21.47
C SER A 503 -0.67 -12.26 -20.48
N LEU A 504 -1.62 -11.36 -20.23
CA LEU A 504 -1.51 -10.31 -19.22
C LEU A 504 -2.19 -10.73 -17.92
N LEU A 505 -1.49 -10.52 -16.81
CA LEU A 505 -2.08 -10.53 -15.48
C LEU A 505 -2.62 -9.13 -15.22
N THR A 506 -3.94 -8.99 -15.07
CA THR A 506 -4.63 -7.72 -14.90
C THR A 506 -5.58 -7.76 -13.71
N ALA A 507 -5.63 -6.65 -12.98
CA ALA A 507 -6.66 -6.38 -11.99
C ALA A 507 -7.19 -4.97 -12.20
N ALA A 508 -8.50 -4.79 -12.19
CA ALA A 508 -9.15 -3.50 -12.30
C ALA A 508 -10.27 -3.37 -11.29
N ILE A 509 -10.36 -2.22 -10.64
CA ILE A 509 -11.45 -1.85 -9.73
C ILE A 509 -12.11 -0.57 -10.24
N ASN A 510 -13.42 -0.61 -10.38
CA ASN A 510 -14.26 0.53 -10.73
C ASN A 510 -15.19 0.81 -9.55
N VAL A 511 -15.30 2.06 -9.11
CA VAL A 511 -16.15 2.49 -7.99
C VAL A 511 -16.91 3.73 -8.42
N ASP A 512 -18.23 3.62 -8.51
CA ASP A 512 -19.09 4.71 -8.98
C ASP A 512 -19.20 5.84 -7.96
N THR A 513 -19.43 5.48 -6.71
CA THR A 513 -19.59 6.39 -5.58
C THR A 513 -18.88 5.79 -4.38
N LEU A 514 -18.10 6.59 -3.68
CA LEU A 514 -17.45 6.23 -2.41
C LEU A 514 -17.78 7.32 -1.40
N SER A 515 -18.21 6.95 -0.20
CA SER A 515 -18.37 7.85 0.93
C SER A 515 -17.78 7.17 2.15
N VAL A 516 -16.86 7.83 2.83
CA VAL A 516 -16.25 7.36 4.06
C VAL A 516 -16.38 8.49 5.07
N PHE A 517 -16.99 8.18 6.21
CA PHE A 517 -17.13 9.11 7.31
C PHE A 517 -16.50 8.50 8.56
N THR A 518 -15.63 9.27 9.20
CA THR A 518 -15.07 9.02 10.52
C THR A 518 -15.20 10.30 11.33
N PRO A 519 -15.29 10.27 12.67
CA PRO A 519 -15.28 11.48 13.48
C PRO A 519 -14.11 12.40 13.07
N GLY A 520 -14.41 13.66 12.74
CA GLY A 520 -13.42 14.65 12.30
C GLY A 520 -12.98 14.56 10.83
N MET A 521 -13.40 13.56 10.03
CA MET A 521 -13.02 13.44 8.62
C MET A 521 -14.10 12.82 7.73
N GLU A 522 -14.38 13.49 6.62
CA GLU A 522 -15.29 13.04 5.57
C GLU A 522 -14.56 12.94 4.23
N ILE A 523 -14.66 11.80 3.56
CA ILE A 523 -14.11 11.56 2.23
C ILE A 523 -15.25 11.12 1.30
N ALA A 524 -15.42 11.81 0.18
CA ALA A 524 -16.34 11.40 -0.87
C ALA A 524 -15.64 11.32 -2.23
N GLY A 525 -16.02 10.34 -3.04
CA GLY A 525 -15.43 10.07 -4.35
C GLY A 525 -16.48 9.67 -5.39
N ARG A 526 -16.22 9.99 -6.66
CA ARG A 526 -17.10 9.64 -7.79
C ARG A 526 -16.32 9.15 -9.02
N GLU A 527 -16.85 8.11 -9.67
CA GLU A 527 -16.32 7.48 -10.90
C GLU A 527 -14.82 7.18 -10.82
N TRP A 528 -14.41 6.51 -9.75
CA TRP A 528 -13.03 6.06 -9.57
C TRP A 528 -12.79 4.76 -10.34
N LYS A 529 -11.68 4.70 -11.07
CA LYS A 529 -11.24 3.52 -11.82
C LYS A 529 -9.75 3.36 -11.58
N ALA A 530 -9.34 2.18 -11.14
CA ALA A 530 -7.93 1.83 -11.01
C ALA A 530 -7.68 0.50 -11.71
N GLY A 531 -6.64 0.42 -12.53
CA GLY A 531 -6.26 -0.80 -13.21
C GLY A 531 -4.75 -0.97 -13.16
N ILE A 532 -4.31 -2.21 -12.96
CA ILE A 532 -2.89 -2.62 -13.01
C ILE A 532 -2.75 -3.84 -13.91
N GLY A 533 -1.66 -3.91 -14.66
CA GLY A 533 -1.36 -5.05 -15.52
C GLY A 533 0.13 -5.27 -15.73
N CYS A 534 0.54 -6.53 -15.80
CA CYS A 534 1.90 -6.96 -16.13
C CYS A 534 1.89 -8.19 -17.06
N LEU A 535 3.03 -8.48 -17.68
CA LEU A 535 3.16 -9.72 -18.47
C LEU A 535 3.14 -10.94 -17.55
N ASN A 536 2.27 -11.89 -17.85
CA ASN A 536 2.14 -13.14 -17.13
C ASN A 536 3.05 -14.23 -17.74
N THR A 537 4.33 -14.21 -17.39
CA THR A 537 5.35 -15.11 -17.96
C THR A 537 6.21 -15.79 -16.89
N ALA A 538 6.76 -16.96 -17.21
CA ALA A 538 7.64 -17.73 -16.33
C ALA A 538 8.90 -16.96 -15.86
N SER A 539 9.31 -15.92 -16.61
CA SER A 539 10.52 -15.12 -16.34
C SER A 539 10.47 -14.31 -15.04
N GLY A 540 9.34 -14.30 -14.32
CA GLY A 540 9.20 -13.66 -13.00
C GLY A 540 10.06 -14.26 -11.87
N SER A 541 10.77 -15.38 -12.10
CA SER A 541 11.68 -15.96 -11.10
C SER A 541 13.02 -15.23 -10.98
N ASP A 542 13.53 -14.60 -12.05
CA ASP A 542 14.77 -13.83 -12.00
C ASP A 542 14.48 -12.40 -11.56
N THR A 543 14.77 -12.09 -10.28
CA THR A 543 14.57 -10.76 -9.70
C THR A 543 15.46 -9.68 -10.29
N THR A 544 16.46 -10.03 -11.10
CA THR A 544 17.33 -9.07 -11.77
C THR A 544 16.71 -8.54 -13.06
N VAL A 545 15.71 -9.23 -13.61
CA VAL A 545 15.05 -8.87 -14.86
C VAL A 545 13.78 -8.06 -14.58
N ILE A 546 13.66 -6.92 -15.25
CA ILE A 546 12.48 -6.07 -15.16
C ILE A 546 11.37 -6.66 -16.02
N ASN A 547 10.30 -7.05 -15.35
CA ASN A 547 9.02 -7.36 -15.98
C ASN A 547 8.21 -6.06 -16.17
N PRO A 548 7.84 -5.68 -17.39
CA PRO A 548 7.00 -4.52 -17.63
C PRO A 548 5.69 -4.60 -16.86
N ILE A 549 5.41 -3.54 -16.11
CA ILE A 549 4.16 -3.37 -15.36
C ILE A 549 3.65 -1.95 -15.59
N GLY A 550 2.34 -1.81 -15.74
CA GLY A 550 1.68 -0.53 -15.93
C GLY A 550 0.41 -0.47 -15.10
N GLY A 551 0.07 0.72 -14.64
CA GLY A 551 -1.17 0.98 -13.96
C GLY A 551 -1.72 2.36 -14.27
N ARG A 552 -3.02 2.52 -14.12
CA ARG A 552 -3.71 3.80 -14.28
C ARG A 552 -4.80 3.90 -13.24
N ILE A 553 -4.83 5.03 -12.55
CA ILE A 553 -5.87 5.43 -11.61
C ILE A 553 -6.51 6.70 -12.17
N SER A 554 -7.84 6.76 -12.22
CA SER A 554 -8.57 7.96 -12.64
C SER A 554 -9.82 8.13 -11.81
N GLY A 555 -10.21 9.37 -11.53
CA GLY A 555 -11.40 9.67 -10.75
C GLY A 555 -12.03 10.98 -11.23
N LYS A 556 -13.36 11.05 -11.24
CA LYS A 556 -14.07 12.27 -11.62
C LYS A 556 -14.04 13.32 -10.52
N LEU A 557 -14.16 12.88 -9.27
CA LEU A 557 -14.23 13.73 -8.09
C LEU A 557 -13.60 13.03 -6.87
N LEU A 558 -12.79 13.76 -6.11
CA LEU A 558 -12.46 13.50 -4.70
C LEU A 558 -12.78 14.75 -3.89
N THR A 559 -13.47 14.61 -2.78
CA THR A 559 -13.53 15.63 -1.74
C THR A 559 -13.09 15.02 -0.43
N MET A 560 -12.24 15.72 0.30
CA MET A 560 -11.86 15.39 1.66
C MET A 560 -12.02 16.63 2.52
N ARG A 561 -12.65 16.48 3.67
CA ARG A 561 -12.78 17.52 4.68
C ARG A 561 -12.35 16.95 6.02
N SER A 562 -11.45 17.65 6.69
CA SER A 562 -11.03 17.36 8.05
C SER A 562 -11.42 18.54 8.94
N GLU A 563 -12.09 18.25 10.05
CA GLU A 563 -12.57 19.26 10.99
C GLU A 563 -11.49 19.65 12.00
N ASP A 564 -10.62 18.70 12.36
CA ASP A 564 -9.57 18.90 13.38
C ASP A 564 -8.54 19.96 12.98
N ASP A 565 -8.19 20.01 11.69
CA ASP A 565 -7.20 20.94 11.11
C ASP A 565 -7.81 21.90 10.06
N SER A 566 -9.13 21.86 9.86
CA SER A 566 -9.85 22.64 8.84
C SER A 566 -9.36 22.39 7.40
N THR A 567 -8.73 21.24 7.15
CA THR A 567 -8.22 20.89 5.81
C THR A 567 -9.36 20.50 4.86
N ARG A 568 -9.35 21.09 3.68
CA ARG A 568 -10.29 20.85 2.58
C ARG A 568 -9.50 20.55 1.31
N VAL A 569 -9.74 19.38 0.72
CA VAL A 569 -9.14 18.98 -0.56
C VAL A 569 -10.27 18.69 -1.55
N TRP A 570 -10.20 19.32 -2.72
CA TRP A 570 -11.13 19.08 -3.81
C TRP A 570 -10.38 18.80 -5.10
N LEU A 571 -10.48 17.56 -5.58
CA LEU A 571 -9.85 17.09 -6.81
C LEU A 571 -10.91 16.72 -7.84
N ARG A 572 -10.71 17.13 -9.09
CA ARG A 572 -11.64 16.86 -10.20
C ARG A 572 -10.89 16.46 -11.47
N ASP A 573 -11.45 15.49 -12.17
CA ASP A 573 -10.89 14.96 -13.42
C ASP A 573 -9.41 14.57 -13.23
N ILE A 574 -9.13 13.72 -12.22
CA ILE A 574 -7.79 13.25 -11.88
C ILE A 574 -7.46 12.02 -12.69
N THR A 575 -6.24 11.94 -13.21
CA THR A 575 -5.71 10.72 -13.79
C THR A 575 -4.24 10.59 -13.52
N VAL A 576 -3.82 9.46 -12.94
CA VAL A 576 -2.44 9.09 -12.67
C VAL A 576 -2.13 7.80 -13.42
N GLY A 577 -1.20 7.84 -14.36
CA GLY A 577 -0.66 6.66 -15.04
C GLY A 577 0.77 6.41 -14.60
N ALA A 578 1.12 5.18 -14.26
CA ALA A 578 2.49 4.79 -13.97
C ALA A 578 2.88 3.56 -14.78
N SER A 579 4.11 3.50 -15.26
CA SER A 579 4.64 2.27 -15.85
C SER A 579 6.13 2.10 -15.59
N LEU A 580 6.53 0.85 -15.43
CA LEU A 580 7.91 0.42 -15.33
C LEU A 580 8.23 -0.41 -16.57
N ARG A 581 9.26 -0.02 -17.31
CA ARG A 581 9.74 -0.68 -18.53
C ARG A 581 11.25 -0.83 -18.49
N ARG A 582 11.82 -1.56 -19.45
CA ARG A 582 13.28 -1.70 -19.63
C ARG A 582 13.85 -0.42 -20.27
N TYR A 583 14.90 0.14 -19.67
CA TYR A 583 15.62 1.29 -20.22
C TYR A 583 16.52 0.85 -21.38
N ASN A 584 16.32 1.42 -22.58
CA ASN A 584 17.05 1.06 -23.81
C ASN A 584 17.11 -0.46 -24.10
N GLY A 585 16.03 -1.19 -23.76
CA GLY A 585 15.96 -2.65 -23.95
C GLY A 585 16.78 -3.48 -22.97
N ASN A 586 17.56 -2.86 -22.07
CA ASN A 586 18.36 -3.58 -21.08
C ASN A 586 17.45 -4.24 -20.04
N ALA A 587 17.55 -5.56 -19.94
CA ALA A 587 16.73 -6.37 -19.04
C ALA A 587 16.85 -6.00 -17.56
N ARG A 588 17.97 -5.39 -17.13
CA ARG A 588 18.29 -5.09 -15.73
C ARG A 588 18.24 -3.60 -15.36
N LEU A 589 18.00 -2.70 -16.31
CA LEU A 589 17.92 -1.26 -16.05
C LEU A 589 16.47 -0.75 -16.16
N PRO A 590 15.87 -0.24 -15.08
CA PRO A 590 14.48 0.21 -15.09
C PRO A 590 14.33 1.60 -15.69
N ARG A 591 13.23 1.79 -16.41
CA ARG A 591 12.69 3.09 -16.82
C ARG A 591 11.30 3.23 -16.21
N LEU A 592 11.17 4.17 -15.30
CA LEU A 592 9.90 4.58 -14.71
C LEU A 592 9.30 5.70 -15.56
N HIS A 593 8.00 5.64 -15.79
CA HIS A 593 7.21 6.68 -16.43
C HIS A 593 6.00 6.99 -15.55
N LEU A 594 5.74 8.26 -15.28
CA LEU A 594 4.64 8.73 -14.44
C LEU A 594 3.95 9.88 -15.17
N ASP A 595 2.65 9.74 -15.43
CA ASP A 595 1.79 10.79 -15.98
C ASP A 595 0.75 11.16 -14.93
N ILE A 596 0.69 12.43 -14.55
CA ILE A 596 -0.30 12.96 -13.61
C ILE A 596 -1.05 14.06 -14.34
N TYR A 597 -2.36 13.93 -14.39
CA TYR A 597 -3.27 14.94 -14.90
C TYR A 597 -4.29 15.30 -13.84
N ALA A 598 -4.54 16.59 -13.66
CA ALA A 598 -5.58 17.12 -12.82
C ALA A 598 -6.35 18.21 -13.57
N GLY A 599 -7.63 17.96 -13.88
CA GLY A 599 -8.48 18.99 -14.47
C GLY A 599 -8.70 20.16 -13.52
N ARG A 600 -8.92 19.87 -12.23
CA ARG A 600 -8.89 20.86 -11.16
C ARG A 600 -8.39 20.21 -9.87
N ALA A 601 -7.49 20.86 -9.16
CA ALA A 601 -7.08 20.47 -7.82
C ALA A 601 -7.12 21.71 -6.93
N MET A 602 -7.74 21.61 -5.76
CA MET A 602 -7.82 22.68 -4.78
C MET A 602 -7.52 22.13 -3.40
N TYR A 603 -6.82 22.95 -2.65
CA TYR A 603 -6.41 22.72 -1.28
C TYR A 603 -6.70 23.99 -0.48
N GLY A 604 -7.23 23.82 0.71
CA GLY A 604 -7.29 24.88 1.70
C GLY A 604 -7.14 24.30 3.09
N ASP A 605 -6.42 24.99 3.97
CA ASP A 605 -6.39 24.70 5.41
C ASP A 605 -6.90 25.92 6.18
N ARG A 606 -6.52 26.11 7.44
CA ARG A 606 -6.89 27.32 8.19
C ARG A 606 -6.37 28.63 7.56
N PHE A 607 -5.22 28.60 6.88
CA PHE A 607 -4.49 29.79 6.43
C PHE A 607 -4.27 29.81 4.91
N ASN A 608 -3.88 28.69 4.35
CA ASN A 608 -3.37 28.59 2.99
C ASN A 608 -4.48 28.19 2.02
N ARG A 609 -4.41 28.70 0.80
CA ARG A 609 -5.25 28.29 -0.32
C ARG A 609 -4.36 28.01 -1.53
N ALA A 610 -4.60 26.90 -2.19
CA ALA A 610 -3.94 26.58 -3.45
C ALA A 610 -4.95 25.99 -4.43
N ALA A 611 -4.85 26.39 -5.70
CA ALA A 611 -5.69 25.87 -6.76
C ALA A 611 -4.86 25.66 -8.03
N LEU A 612 -5.21 24.63 -8.78
CA LEU A 612 -4.53 24.23 -10.02
C LEU A 612 -5.61 23.83 -11.03
N SER A 613 -5.51 24.27 -12.28
CA SER A 613 -6.44 23.89 -13.35
C SER A 613 -5.73 23.42 -14.60
N LYS A 614 -6.30 22.37 -15.22
CA LYS A 614 -5.78 21.67 -16.40
C LYS A 614 -4.27 21.43 -16.32
N ALA A 615 -3.83 20.86 -15.22
CA ALA A 615 -2.43 20.57 -15.01
C ALA A 615 -2.07 19.17 -15.51
N PHE A 616 -0.91 19.08 -16.12
CA PHE A 616 -0.31 17.86 -16.60
C PHE A 616 1.16 17.81 -16.19
N MET A 617 1.59 16.69 -15.63
CA MET A 617 2.98 16.42 -15.29
C MET A 617 3.36 15.05 -15.85
N GLY A 618 4.33 15.02 -16.75
CA GLY A 618 4.90 13.79 -17.29
C GLY A 618 6.35 13.65 -16.84
N ILE A 619 6.69 12.56 -16.14
CA ILE A 619 8.02 12.29 -15.59
C ILE A 619 8.54 10.96 -16.12
N THR A 620 9.76 10.96 -16.64
CA THR A 620 10.52 9.74 -16.94
C THR A 620 11.75 9.68 -16.03
N MET A 621 11.98 8.55 -15.37
CA MET A 621 13.13 8.33 -14.50
C MET A 621 13.87 7.04 -14.86
N HIS A 622 15.19 7.04 -14.73
CA HIS A 622 16.01 5.84 -14.82
C HIS A 622 17.23 5.95 -13.90
N PRO A 623 17.83 4.84 -13.44
CA PRO A 623 19.06 4.90 -12.68
C PRO A 623 20.16 5.57 -13.50
N ALA A 624 20.89 6.48 -12.86
CA ALA A 624 22.12 7.00 -13.41
C ALA A 624 23.18 5.88 -13.36
N PRO A 625 23.95 5.65 -14.43
CA PRO A 625 25.08 4.74 -14.35
C PRO A 625 26.00 5.21 -13.22
N PRO A 626 26.49 4.31 -12.34
CA PRO A 626 27.36 4.69 -11.25
C PRO A 626 28.58 5.43 -11.82
N ARG A 627 28.75 6.70 -11.45
CA ARG A 627 29.95 7.49 -11.81
C ARG A 627 31.13 6.98 -10.99
N ILE A 628 31.72 5.86 -11.43
CA ILE A 628 32.96 5.33 -10.87
C ILE A 628 34.10 6.21 -11.40
N GLY A 629 34.73 7.00 -10.54
CA GLY A 629 35.88 7.81 -10.93
C GLY A 629 37.02 6.94 -11.45
N LYS A 630 37.81 7.44 -12.42
CA LYS A 630 38.89 6.68 -13.09
C LYS A 630 39.79 5.91 -12.12
N ARG A 631 40.15 6.50 -10.98
CA ARG A 631 40.97 5.85 -9.93
C ARG A 631 40.26 4.70 -9.23
N MET A 632 38.96 4.82 -8.98
CA MET A 632 38.17 3.74 -8.39
C MET A 632 37.94 2.62 -9.40
N LYS A 633 37.72 2.96 -10.68
CA LYS A 633 37.58 1.98 -11.76
C LYS A 633 38.88 1.19 -11.93
N ALA A 634 40.02 1.87 -12.02
CA ALA A 634 41.33 1.21 -12.05
C ALA A 634 41.60 0.32 -10.83
N ARG A 635 41.09 0.68 -9.64
CA ARG A 635 41.18 -0.18 -8.45
C ARG A 635 40.27 -1.40 -8.56
N ILE A 636 39.02 -1.24 -8.99
CA ILE A 636 38.09 -2.34 -9.22
C ILE A 636 38.69 -3.30 -10.26
N ASP A 637 39.18 -2.77 -11.38
CA ASP A 637 39.81 -3.53 -12.45
C ASP A 637 41.03 -4.29 -11.91
N SER A 638 41.91 -3.62 -11.14
CA SER A 638 43.07 -4.25 -10.51
C SER A 638 42.70 -5.32 -9.48
N ILE A 639 41.68 -5.10 -8.63
CA ILE A 639 41.24 -6.10 -7.64
C ILE A 639 40.56 -7.26 -8.35
N SER A 640 39.75 -7.02 -9.38
CA SER A 640 39.10 -8.07 -10.17
C SER A 640 40.11 -8.93 -10.94
N ALA A 641 41.21 -8.34 -11.42
CA ALA A 641 42.29 -9.06 -12.09
C ALA A 641 43.10 -9.93 -11.11
N VAL A 642 43.26 -9.48 -9.86
CA VAL A 642 44.01 -10.21 -8.82
C VAL A 642 43.13 -11.24 -8.10
N ARG A 643 41.81 -11.02 -8.03
CA ARG A 643 40.83 -11.88 -7.35
C ARG A 643 39.59 -12.11 -8.22
N PRO A 644 39.72 -12.97 -9.25
CA PRO A 644 38.62 -13.28 -10.17
C PRO A 644 37.50 -14.11 -9.52
N ASP A 645 37.74 -14.71 -8.36
CA ASP A 645 36.80 -15.47 -7.54
C ASP A 645 35.79 -14.60 -6.77
N LEU A 646 36.07 -13.30 -6.62
CA LEU A 646 35.20 -12.37 -5.91
C LEU A 646 34.03 -11.89 -6.76
N SER A 647 32.83 -11.86 -6.17
CA SER A 647 31.67 -11.24 -6.80
C SER A 647 31.92 -9.74 -7.09
N PRO A 648 31.29 -9.14 -8.12
CA PRO A 648 31.44 -7.72 -8.44
C PRO A 648 31.18 -6.79 -7.25
N ASP A 649 30.23 -7.16 -6.39
CA ASP A 649 29.90 -6.41 -5.16
C ASP A 649 31.01 -6.53 -4.11
N SER A 650 31.63 -7.69 -3.96
CA SER A 650 32.77 -7.91 -3.08
C SER A 650 34.00 -7.13 -3.55
N VAL A 651 34.29 -7.14 -4.86
CA VAL A 651 35.36 -6.34 -5.48
C VAL A 651 35.13 -4.86 -5.22
N TYR A 652 33.90 -4.39 -5.42
CA TYR A 652 33.54 -2.98 -5.20
C TYR A 652 33.60 -2.58 -3.72
N ALA A 653 33.18 -3.47 -2.82
CA ALA A 653 33.27 -3.27 -1.37
C ALA A 653 34.72 -3.18 -0.89
N GLU A 654 35.59 -4.05 -1.40
CA GLU A 654 37.02 -4.04 -1.09
C GLU A 654 37.72 -2.81 -1.68
N ALA A 655 37.39 -2.44 -2.92
CA ALA A 655 37.86 -1.20 -3.55
C ALA A 655 37.48 0.04 -2.72
N ARG A 656 36.26 0.08 -2.17
CA ARG A 656 35.83 1.12 -1.22
C ARG A 656 36.58 1.06 0.10
N ARG A 657 36.81 -0.13 0.67
CA ARG A 657 37.54 -0.30 1.94
C ARG A 657 38.96 0.25 1.81
N ILE A 658 39.68 -0.15 0.76
CA ILE A 658 41.03 0.36 0.45
C ILE A 658 41.01 1.86 0.19
N ALA A 659 39.97 2.38 -0.48
CA ALA A 659 39.84 3.82 -0.70
C ALA A 659 39.53 4.61 0.59
N ARG A 660 38.86 4.00 1.57
CA ARG A 660 38.60 4.59 2.90
C ARG A 660 39.84 4.53 3.79
N ALA A 661 40.60 3.44 3.74
CA ALA A 661 41.86 3.30 4.49
C ALA A 661 42.90 4.36 4.09
N ASN A 662 42.93 4.74 2.80
CA ASN A 662 43.86 5.75 2.28
C ASN A 662 43.31 7.19 2.34
N ARG A 663 42.22 7.47 3.06
CA ARG A 663 41.74 8.85 3.26
C ARG A 663 42.45 9.47 4.47
N PRO A 664 43.19 10.59 4.30
CA PRO A 664 43.62 11.38 5.44
C PRO A 664 42.38 11.80 6.25
N HIS A 665 42.43 11.64 7.57
CA HIS A 665 41.50 12.28 8.50
C HIS A 665 41.65 13.80 8.33
N ARG A 666 40.81 14.42 7.49
CA ARG A 666 40.55 15.86 7.59
C ARG A 666 39.53 16.02 8.68
N THR A 667 39.96 16.53 9.83
CA THR A 667 39.11 17.14 10.83
C THR A 667 38.19 18.15 10.15
N ASP A 668 36.90 18.04 10.41
CA ASP A 668 35.80 18.84 9.84
C ASP A 668 35.78 20.30 10.34
N SER A 669 36.94 20.88 10.68
CA SER A 669 37.08 22.25 11.20
C SER A 669 36.89 23.36 10.16
N ALA A 670 36.46 23.02 8.93
CA ALA A 670 36.12 23.98 7.88
C ALA A 670 34.61 24.20 7.73
N ARG A 671 33.78 23.68 8.64
CA ARG A 671 32.32 23.89 8.63
C ARG A 671 31.89 25.31 9.03
N ASP A 672 32.78 26.13 9.56
CA ASP A 672 32.41 27.31 10.35
C ASP A 672 32.91 28.66 9.80
N THR A 673 33.31 28.74 8.53
CA THR A 673 33.98 29.93 7.97
C THR A 673 33.17 30.76 6.98
N ARG A 674 31.90 30.43 6.73
CA ARG A 674 30.99 31.32 6.00
C ARG A 674 29.86 31.75 6.95
N ARG A 675 30.05 32.88 7.64
CA ARG A 675 29.03 33.57 8.44
C ARG A 675 28.01 34.23 7.51
N GLY A 676 27.14 33.44 6.87
CA GLY A 676 26.05 33.96 6.06
C GLY A 676 24.86 33.00 6.03
N GLU A 677 23.65 33.54 5.91
CA GLU A 677 22.44 32.71 5.81
C GLU A 677 22.42 31.97 4.47
N ASN A 678 22.35 30.63 4.51
CA ASN A 678 22.11 29.81 3.33
C ASN A 678 20.60 29.58 3.21
N LEU A 679 20.10 29.54 1.98
CA LEU A 679 18.81 28.93 1.68
C LEU A 679 18.93 27.43 2.00
N ASP A 680 18.46 27.02 3.19
CA ASP A 680 18.50 25.62 3.61
C ASP A 680 17.27 24.90 3.08
N ILE A 681 17.46 24.16 1.98
CA ILE A 681 16.45 23.22 1.49
C ILE A 681 16.80 21.89 2.14
N GLU A 682 16.21 21.65 3.32
CA GLU A 682 16.39 20.39 4.04
C GLU A 682 15.81 19.24 3.22
N LEU A 683 16.71 18.51 2.56
CA LEU A 683 16.40 17.20 2.00
C LEU A 683 16.79 16.11 2.97
N ASP A 684 15.86 15.20 3.18
CA ASP A 684 16.13 13.95 3.85
C ASP A 684 17.20 13.15 3.08
N ASN A 685 17.84 12.20 3.76
CA ASN A 685 18.89 11.40 3.14
C ASN A 685 18.37 10.54 1.97
N SER A 686 17.07 10.20 1.95
CA SER A 686 16.50 9.37 0.89
C SER A 686 16.33 10.14 -0.42
N ILE A 687 15.77 11.35 -0.41
CA ILE A 687 15.64 12.21 -1.60
C ILE A 687 17.03 12.62 -2.08
N ARG A 688 17.94 12.97 -1.17
CA ARG A 688 19.34 13.27 -1.52
C ARG A 688 20.02 12.10 -2.23
N GLN A 689 19.75 10.86 -1.80
CA GLN A 689 20.25 9.66 -2.45
C GLN A 689 19.58 9.41 -3.81
N LEU A 690 18.27 9.68 -3.92
CA LEU A 690 17.50 9.54 -5.15
C LEU A 690 18.01 10.51 -6.24
N LEU A 691 18.15 11.81 -5.94
CA LEU A 691 18.70 12.81 -6.85
C LEU A 691 20.12 12.50 -7.32
N ARG A 692 20.91 11.77 -6.53
CA ARG A 692 22.27 11.33 -6.91
C ARG A 692 22.31 10.05 -7.74
N ARG A 693 21.32 9.17 -7.60
CA ARG A 693 21.31 7.83 -8.21
C ARG A 693 20.35 7.72 -9.39
N TRP A 694 19.43 8.66 -9.56
CA TRP A 694 18.41 8.63 -10.60
C TRP A 694 18.46 9.89 -11.45
N ASN A 695 18.36 9.70 -12.76
CA ASN A 695 18.14 10.76 -13.72
C ASN A 695 16.64 10.83 -14.00
N ALA A 696 16.03 11.98 -13.69
CA ALA A 696 14.66 12.32 -13.99
C ALA A 696 14.63 13.38 -15.09
N ARG A 697 13.66 13.29 -15.99
CA ARG A 697 13.30 14.34 -16.96
C ARG A 697 11.80 14.37 -17.13
N GLY A 698 11.24 15.54 -17.36
CA GLY A 698 9.81 15.67 -17.50
C GLY A 698 9.36 17.03 -17.98
N ILE A 699 8.04 17.13 -18.12
CA ILE A 699 7.33 18.36 -18.44
C ILE A 699 6.25 18.58 -17.38
N LEU A 700 6.04 19.83 -17.01
CA LEU A 700 4.96 20.29 -16.15
C LEU A 700 4.25 21.43 -16.89
N LYS A 701 2.97 21.24 -17.17
CA LYS A 701 2.11 22.24 -17.80
C LYS A 701 0.89 22.52 -16.93
N ALA A 702 0.45 23.76 -16.85
CA ALA A 702 -0.81 24.11 -16.21
C ALA A 702 -1.41 25.37 -16.84
N GLU A 703 -2.72 25.37 -17.08
CA GLU A 703 -3.43 26.56 -17.57
C GLU A 703 -3.44 27.65 -16.51
N ARG A 704 -3.65 27.26 -15.24
CA ARG A 704 -3.66 28.19 -14.10
C ARG A 704 -3.19 27.50 -12.83
N ALA A 705 -2.36 28.17 -12.07
CA ALA A 705 -2.07 27.87 -10.68
C ALA A 705 -2.34 29.12 -9.85
N ARG A 706 -2.96 28.97 -8.68
CA ARG A 706 -3.21 30.04 -7.73
C ARG A 706 -2.70 29.61 -6.37
N VAL A 707 -2.00 30.51 -5.70
CA VAL A 707 -1.55 30.32 -4.31
C VAL A 707 -1.84 31.58 -3.54
N PHE A 708 -2.42 31.42 -2.36
CA PHE A 708 -2.62 32.49 -1.40
C PHE A 708 -2.22 31.99 -0.01
N THR A 709 -1.45 32.82 0.70
CA THR A 709 -1.00 32.53 2.05
C THR A 709 -0.88 33.82 2.86
N PRO A 710 -1.31 33.85 4.14
CA PRO A 710 -1.12 34.99 5.03
C PRO A 710 0.34 35.44 5.20
N TYR A 711 1.30 34.54 5.00
CA TYR A 711 2.74 34.88 5.03
C TYR A 711 3.18 35.76 3.87
N PHE A 712 2.34 35.89 2.84
CA PHE A 712 2.54 36.80 1.72
C PHE A 712 1.15 37.14 1.14
N PRO A 713 0.42 38.08 1.77
CA PRO A 713 -1.03 38.25 1.63
C PRO A 713 -1.43 38.96 0.33
N VAL A 714 -0.90 38.51 -0.80
CA VAL A 714 -1.31 38.94 -2.14
C VAL A 714 -1.73 37.74 -2.97
N ARG A 715 -2.68 37.94 -3.88
CA ARG A 715 -3.11 36.89 -4.80
C ARG A 715 -1.99 36.59 -5.80
N ASN A 716 -1.46 35.37 -5.77
CA ASN A 716 -0.46 34.88 -6.71
C ASN A 716 -1.13 33.95 -7.71
N MET A 717 -1.02 34.28 -9.00
CA MET A 717 -1.61 33.51 -10.09
C MET A 717 -0.60 33.30 -11.20
N VAL A 718 -0.26 32.04 -11.47
CA VAL A 718 0.52 31.64 -12.65
C VAL A 718 -0.47 31.17 -13.72
N SER A 719 -0.31 31.60 -14.96
CA SER A 719 -1.08 31.16 -16.12
C SER A 719 -0.16 30.76 -17.26
N ASP A 720 -0.61 29.79 -18.06
CA ASP A 720 0.14 29.24 -19.19
C ASP A 720 1.54 28.72 -18.76
N LEU A 721 1.58 28.01 -17.63
CA LEU A 721 2.81 27.39 -17.14
C LEU A 721 3.26 26.32 -18.15
N ASP A 722 4.44 26.50 -18.73
CA ASP A 722 5.14 25.49 -19.52
C ASP A 722 6.57 25.36 -18.99
N MET A 723 6.83 24.25 -18.30
CA MET A 723 8.08 23.98 -17.63
C MET A 723 8.63 22.63 -18.09
N GLN A 724 9.88 22.61 -18.52
CA GLN A 724 10.64 21.39 -18.75
C GLN A 724 11.66 21.24 -17.64
N PHE A 725 11.81 20.03 -17.10
CA PHE A 725 12.76 19.80 -16.01
C PHE A 725 13.61 18.55 -16.22
N SER A 726 14.77 18.57 -15.60
CA SER A 726 15.69 17.45 -15.45
C SER A 726 16.19 17.38 -14.00
N THR A 727 16.95 16.35 -13.63
CA THR A 727 17.58 16.27 -12.29
C THR A 727 18.45 17.49 -11.94
N ASP A 728 18.98 18.21 -12.93
CA ASP A 728 19.95 19.29 -12.70
C ASP A 728 19.51 20.66 -13.22
N SER A 729 18.43 20.74 -13.99
CA SER A 729 17.97 21.98 -14.60
C SER A 729 16.45 22.04 -14.75
N ILE A 730 15.90 23.25 -14.71
CA ILE A 730 14.51 23.58 -15.02
C ILE A 730 14.53 24.69 -16.08
N THR A 731 13.69 24.59 -17.09
CA THR A 731 13.49 25.61 -18.13
C THR A 731 12.02 26.03 -18.10
N ILE A 732 11.77 27.32 -18.02
CA ILE A 732 10.43 27.93 -18.00
C ILE A 732 10.27 28.73 -19.29
N THR A 733 9.16 28.51 -19.98
CA THR A 733 8.84 29.19 -21.26
C THR A 733 7.45 29.80 -21.22
N ASP A 734 7.34 31.03 -21.69
CA ASP A 734 6.11 31.82 -21.89
C ASP A 734 5.14 31.81 -20.69
N THR A 735 5.69 31.72 -19.47
CA THR A 735 4.88 31.59 -18.26
C THR A 735 4.51 32.97 -17.72
N ARG A 736 3.20 33.23 -17.62
CA ARG A 736 2.69 34.50 -17.07
C ARG A 736 2.46 34.35 -15.58
N TYR A 737 2.98 35.28 -14.80
CA TYR A 737 2.82 35.35 -13.36
C TYR A 737 2.20 36.70 -12.98
N ARG A 738 1.06 36.66 -12.29
CA ARG A 738 0.37 37.84 -11.76
C ARG A 738 0.42 37.81 -10.25
N MET A 739 0.97 38.86 -9.66
CA MET A 739 1.13 39.05 -8.23
C MET A 739 0.39 40.32 -7.83
N GLY A 740 -0.86 40.17 -7.38
CA GLY A 740 -1.77 41.28 -7.14
C GLY A 740 -2.00 42.13 -8.40
N LYS A 741 -1.52 43.38 -8.36
CA LYS A 741 -1.58 44.35 -9.47
C LYS A 741 -0.40 44.24 -10.44
N SER A 742 0.66 43.50 -10.08
CA SER A 742 1.85 43.33 -10.92
C SER A 742 1.70 42.12 -11.85
N ASP A 743 2.18 42.23 -13.08
CA ASP A 743 2.23 41.14 -14.06
C ASP A 743 3.66 40.89 -14.57
N PHE A 744 4.00 39.64 -14.82
CA PHE A 744 5.32 39.22 -15.27
C PHE A 744 5.18 38.11 -16.32
N LEU A 745 5.90 38.20 -17.43
CA LEU A 745 6.14 37.13 -18.37
C LEU A 745 7.58 36.64 -18.14
N ILE A 746 7.73 35.39 -17.71
CA ILE A 746 8.99 34.82 -17.25
C ILE A 746 9.46 33.76 -18.26
N ASN A 747 10.68 33.94 -18.75
CA ASN A 747 11.40 32.99 -19.58
C ASN A 747 12.78 32.73 -18.98
N GLY A 748 13.26 31.50 -18.99
CA GLY A 748 14.66 31.23 -18.64
C GLY A 748 14.89 29.87 -17.98
N THR A 749 15.98 29.76 -17.23
CA THR A 749 16.48 28.48 -16.71
C THR A 749 17.01 28.57 -15.29
N ILE A 750 16.74 27.53 -14.50
CA ILE A 750 17.41 27.25 -13.23
C ILE A 750 18.34 26.05 -13.47
N GLY A 751 19.60 26.10 -13.05
CA GLY A 751 20.62 25.08 -13.22
C GLY A 751 21.30 24.70 -11.90
N ASN A 752 22.19 23.69 -11.98
CA ASN A 752 23.00 23.19 -10.87
C ASN A 752 22.18 22.68 -9.65
N ILE A 753 20.91 22.32 -9.88
CA ILE A 753 19.95 21.91 -8.85
C ILE A 753 20.44 20.70 -8.06
N SER A 754 20.95 19.67 -8.74
CA SER A 754 21.37 18.43 -8.09
C SER A 754 22.55 18.65 -7.15
N ARG A 755 23.45 19.58 -7.49
CA ARG A 755 24.61 19.92 -6.65
C ARG A 755 24.19 20.80 -5.50
N ALA A 756 23.37 21.82 -5.75
CA ALA A 756 22.86 22.73 -4.74
C ALA A 756 22.15 21.97 -3.62
N LEU A 757 21.18 21.12 -4.00
CA LEU A 757 20.34 20.36 -3.07
C LEU A 757 21.06 19.19 -2.36
N THR A 758 22.10 18.62 -2.98
CA THR A 758 22.79 17.45 -2.40
C THR A 758 24.14 17.77 -1.76
N SER A 759 24.67 18.98 -1.93
CA SER A 759 25.92 19.40 -1.31
C SER A 759 25.77 19.54 0.21
N ARG A 760 26.78 19.10 0.97
CA ARG A 760 26.89 19.37 2.41
C ARG A 760 27.56 20.72 2.72
N ARG A 761 28.04 21.41 1.68
CA ARG A 761 28.84 22.65 1.78
C ARG A 761 28.10 23.87 1.23
N GLY A 762 26.81 23.75 0.89
CA GLY A 762 26.00 24.81 0.26
C GLY A 762 26.53 25.21 -1.12
N ALA A 763 26.16 24.46 -2.17
CA ALA A 763 26.47 24.89 -3.54
C ALA A 763 25.37 25.81 -4.05
N ALA A 764 25.73 26.81 -4.87
CA ALA A 764 24.78 27.80 -5.37
C ALA A 764 23.85 27.23 -6.44
N LEU A 765 22.59 27.71 -6.45
CA LEU A 765 21.66 27.53 -7.57
C LEU A 765 21.96 28.57 -8.64
N ASP A 766 22.07 28.14 -9.90
CA ASP A 766 22.28 29.06 -11.02
C ASP A 766 20.91 29.45 -11.58
N ILE A 767 20.52 30.72 -11.56
CA ILE A 767 19.22 31.21 -12.02
C ILE A 767 19.44 32.23 -13.13
N PHE A 768 18.81 32.04 -14.27
CA PHE A 768 18.77 33.00 -15.37
C PHE A 768 17.34 33.22 -15.80
N PHE A 769 16.81 34.43 -15.65
CA PHE A 769 15.46 34.78 -16.10
C PHE A 769 15.44 36.08 -16.91
N ASP A 770 14.73 36.05 -18.02
CA ASP A 770 14.24 37.22 -18.73
C ASP A 770 12.80 37.49 -18.28
N VAL A 771 12.59 38.64 -17.67
CA VAL A 771 11.32 39.05 -17.07
C VAL A 771 10.80 40.27 -17.82
N GLN A 772 9.65 40.11 -18.48
CA GLN A 772 8.92 41.21 -19.09
C GLN A 772 7.68 41.54 -18.25
N SER A 773 7.30 42.81 -18.17
CA SER A 773 6.13 43.24 -17.39
C SER A 773 5.42 44.40 -18.07
N ASP A 774 4.09 44.44 -18.05
CA ASP A 774 3.36 45.64 -18.40
C ASP A 774 3.32 46.61 -17.22
N THR A 775 2.97 46.13 -16.03
CA THR A 775 2.94 46.93 -14.79
C THR A 775 3.57 46.20 -13.61
N VAL A 776 4.45 46.89 -12.87
CA VAL A 776 4.98 46.45 -11.56
C VAL A 776 4.60 47.46 -10.48
N ASP A 777 3.82 47.05 -9.49
CA ASP A 777 3.44 47.88 -8.33
C ASP A 777 4.34 47.53 -7.13
N VAL A 778 5.46 48.22 -7.01
CA VAL A 778 6.46 47.94 -5.96
C VAL A 778 5.89 48.23 -4.57
N ASN A 779 4.99 49.21 -4.45
CA ASN A 779 4.36 49.59 -3.20
C ASN A 779 3.53 48.44 -2.62
N GLN A 780 2.71 47.79 -3.45
CA GLN A 780 1.92 46.63 -3.03
C GLN A 780 2.80 45.45 -2.63
N LEU A 781 3.87 45.19 -3.39
CA LEU A 781 4.76 44.06 -3.11
C LEU A 781 5.52 44.26 -1.80
N ALA A 782 6.03 45.47 -1.56
CA ALA A 782 6.69 45.81 -0.30
C ALA A 782 5.73 45.67 0.89
N ALA A 783 4.52 46.21 0.79
CA ALA A 783 3.50 46.09 1.83
C ALA A 783 3.16 44.62 2.16
N ALA A 784 3.07 43.75 1.14
CA ALA A 784 2.81 42.32 1.33
C ALA A 784 3.96 41.59 2.05
N VAL A 785 5.21 41.89 1.71
CA VAL A 785 6.40 41.32 2.39
C VAL A 785 6.37 41.69 3.88
N PHE A 786 6.17 42.97 4.20
CA PHE A 786 6.15 43.44 5.59
C PHE A 786 4.96 42.88 6.38
N ALA A 787 3.76 42.88 5.80
CA ALA A 787 2.57 42.30 6.42
C ALA A 787 2.73 40.80 6.72
N GLY A 788 3.34 40.05 5.80
CA GLY A 788 3.65 38.64 5.97
C GLY A 788 4.66 38.36 7.09
N ALA A 789 5.70 39.19 7.20
CA ALA A 789 6.68 39.10 8.29
C ALA A 789 6.02 39.36 9.65
N ALA A 790 5.19 40.41 9.75
CA ALA A 790 4.43 40.71 10.96
C ALA A 790 3.46 39.58 11.35
N PHE A 791 2.83 38.94 10.36
CA PHE A 791 1.96 37.77 10.56
C PHE A 791 2.74 36.58 11.13
N SER A 792 3.94 36.31 10.62
CA SER A 792 4.82 35.22 11.11
C SER A 792 5.17 35.42 12.60
N ASP A 793 5.58 36.63 12.98
CA ASP A 793 5.96 36.95 14.37
C ASP A 793 4.79 36.87 15.35
N LYS A 794 3.58 37.24 14.91
CA LYS A 794 2.36 37.17 15.73
C LYS A 794 1.80 35.75 15.83
N THR A 795 1.93 34.92 14.78
CA THR A 795 1.54 33.50 14.82
C THR A 795 2.42 32.70 15.78
N ALA A 796 3.72 32.99 15.82
CA ALA A 796 4.66 32.42 16.80
C ALA A 796 4.29 32.76 18.27
N LYS A 797 3.50 33.82 18.48
CA LYS A 797 3.00 34.28 19.79
C LYS A 797 1.53 33.88 20.06
N SER A 798 0.93 33.05 19.20
CA SER A 798 -0.45 32.53 19.33
C SER A 798 -1.57 33.59 19.49
N SER A 799 -1.40 34.79 18.93
CA SER A 799 -2.29 35.94 19.19
C SER A 799 -3.30 36.28 18.07
N ILE A 800 -3.41 35.47 17.01
CA ILE A 800 -4.23 35.81 15.83
C ILE A 800 -5.43 34.88 15.68
N VAL A 801 -6.61 35.48 15.55
CA VAL A 801 -7.85 34.82 15.10
C VAL A 801 -8.13 35.26 13.66
N ILE A 802 -7.84 34.40 12.68
CA ILE A 802 -8.25 34.61 11.27
C ILE A 802 -9.63 33.97 11.08
N PRO A 803 -10.57 34.64 10.39
CA PRO A 803 -11.85 34.03 10.00
C PRO A 803 -11.63 32.79 9.13
N ASP A 804 -12.28 31.66 9.45
CA ASP A 804 -12.37 30.53 8.52
C ASP A 804 -13.33 30.91 7.39
N SER A 805 -12.78 31.55 6.36
CA SER A 805 -13.49 32.02 5.17
C SER A 805 -12.94 31.36 3.91
N GLU A 806 -13.80 31.11 2.92
CA GLU A 806 -13.38 30.71 1.57
C GLU A 806 -12.95 31.90 0.70
N ASP A 807 -13.28 33.13 1.12
CA ASP A 807 -12.93 34.34 0.38
C ASP A 807 -11.51 34.81 0.71
N GLU A 808 -10.60 34.64 -0.26
CA GLU A 808 -9.22 35.13 -0.22
C GLU A 808 -9.14 36.63 0.11
N ALA A 809 -10.11 37.45 -0.35
CA ALA A 809 -10.10 38.89 -0.04
C ALA A 809 -10.37 39.16 1.44
N ALA A 810 -11.29 38.40 2.06
CA ALA A 810 -11.57 38.53 3.48
C ALA A 810 -10.37 38.13 4.35
N ILE A 811 -9.64 37.08 3.95
CA ILE A 811 -8.40 36.66 4.64
C ILE A 811 -7.30 37.71 4.44
N GLN A 812 -7.13 38.22 3.22
CA GLN A 812 -6.16 39.27 2.92
C GLN A 812 -6.40 40.52 3.80
N MET A 813 -7.63 41.02 3.86
CA MET A 813 -7.98 42.17 4.72
C MET A 813 -7.72 41.90 6.20
N ALA A 814 -7.99 40.68 6.68
CA ALA A 814 -7.73 40.31 8.07
C ALA A 814 -6.22 40.31 8.40
N VAL A 815 -5.38 39.85 7.47
CA VAL A 815 -3.91 39.86 7.62
C VAL A 815 -3.37 41.28 7.54
N GLU A 816 -3.84 42.08 6.59
CA GLU A 816 -3.44 43.49 6.43
C GLU A 816 -3.83 44.33 7.65
N ASN A 817 -5.05 44.17 8.19
CA ASN A 817 -5.48 44.86 9.42
C ASN A 817 -4.70 44.40 10.67
N ALA A 818 -4.18 43.17 10.64
CA ALA A 818 -3.34 42.64 11.71
C ALA A 818 -1.86 43.01 11.55
N ALA A 819 -1.43 43.55 10.41
CA ALA A 819 -0.06 44.04 10.23
C ALA A 819 0.12 45.41 10.88
N ASP A 820 1.30 45.64 11.47
CA ASP A 820 1.68 46.98 11.94
C ASP A 820 2.27 47.76 10.75
N PRO A 821 1.71 48.92 10.37
CA PRO A 821 2.19 49.72 9.23
C PRO A 821 3.67 50.12 9.35
N ASP A 822 4.20 50.20 10.58
CA ASP A 822 5.57 50.65 10.84
C ASP A 822 6.57 49.49 11.03
N ALA A 823 6.12 48.23 10.94
CA ALA A 823 6.98 47.06 11.11
C ALA A 823 7.79 46.75 9.84
N SER A 824 9.04 47.21 9.80
CA SER A 824 10.03 46.86 8.78
C SER A 824 10.99 45.79 9.30
N ALA A 825 11.29 44.77 8.48
CA ALA A 825 12.19 43.68 8.82
C ALA A 825 13.35 43.59 7.83
N ALA A 826 14.56 43.30 8.32
CA ALA A 826 15.76 43.15 7.51
C ALA A 826 15.61 42.04 6.45
N LEU A 827 15.88 42.39 5.19
CA LEU A 827 15.88 41.44 4.07
C LEU A 827 17.27 40.82 3.89
N VAL A 828 17.44 39.57 4.33
CA VAL A 828 18.72 38.84 4.16
C VAL A 828 18.79 38.19 2.79
N VAL A 829 19.96 38.25 2.14
CA VAL A 829 20.20 37.67 0.81
C VAL A 829 21.01 36.38 0.96
N PRO A 830 20.50 35.23 0.48
CA PRO A 830 21.20 33.96 0.63
C PRO A 830 22.53 33.92 -0.13
N ILE A 831 23.57 33.35 0.49
CA ILE A 831 24.91 33.21 -0.14
C ILE A 831 25.01 32.02 -1.12
N ASN A 832 23.96 31.22 -1.27
CA ASN A 832 23.91 30.03 -2.12
C ASN A 832 22.94 30.17 -3.30
N ILE A 833 22.79 31.39 -3.82
CA ILE A 833 22.01 31.70 -5.02
C ILE A 833 22.85 32.60 -5.92
N ASP A 834 23.08 32.14 -7.15
CA ASP A 834 23.74 32.89 -8.22
C ASP A 834 22.66 33.19 -9.28
N ALA A 835 22.13 34.41 -9.31
CA ALA A 835 21.01 34.76 -10.18
C ALA A 835 21.33 35.92 -11.11
N LEU A 836 20.84 35.87 -12.35
CA LEU A 836 20.81 36.97 -13.31
C LEU A 836 19.37 37.13 -13.83
N LEU A 837 18.75 38.26 -13.52
CA LEU A 837 17.40 38.59 -13.95
C LEU A 837 17.47 39.82 -14.86
N ASN A 838 17.14 39.67 -16.13
CA ASN A 838 16.97 40.80 -17.04
C ASN A 838 15.53 41.29 -16.94
N ILE A 839 15.35 42.58 -16.69
CA ILE A 839 14.04 43.18 -16.44
C ILE A 839 13.72 44.15 -17.57
N ASN A 840 12.51 44.04 -18.11
CA ASN A 840 11.90 44.99 -19.03
C ASN A 840 10.44 45.22 -18.62
N ALA A 841 10.15 46.36 -18.00
CA ALA A 841 8.82 46.71 -17.49
C ALA A 841 8.32 48.02 -18.11
N ARG A 842 7.11 48.03 -18.67
CA ARG A 842 6.57 49.24 -19.31
C ARG A 842 6.16 50.31 -18.31
N ASN A 843 5.58 49.92 -17.18
CA ASN A 843 5.15 50.82 -16.11
C ASN A 843 5.59 50.26 -14.76
N VAL A 844 6.31 51.03 -13.95
CA VAL A 844 6.66 50.66 -12.58
C VAL A 844 6.20 51.75 -11.64
N LEU A 845 5.35 51.39 -10.69
CA LEU A 845 4.81 52.27 -9.67
C LEU A 845 5.66 52.12 -8.40
N TYR A 846 6.30 53.21 -7.99
CA TYR A 846 7.11 53.25 -6.78
C TYR A 846 6.90 54.59 -6.08
N SER A 847 6.46 54.54 -4.81
CA SER A 847 5.97 55.73 -4.08
C SER A 847 4.92 56.47 -4.93
N ASP A 848 5.08 57.79 -5.13
CA ASP A 848 4.24 58.64 -5.99
C ASP A 848 4.74 58.73 -7.45
N LEU A 849 5.75 57.94 -7.83
CA LEU A 849 6.41 58.04 -9.14
C LEU A 849 6.00 56.89 -10.07
N VAL A 850 5.71 57.23 -11.32
CA VAL A 850 5.52 56.28 -12.42
C VAL A 850 6.78 56.26 -13.29
N LEU A 851 7.42 55.10 -13.36
CA LEU A 851 8.57 54.85 -14.22
C LEU A 851 8.10 54.13 -15.49
N HIS A 852 8.30 54.75 -16.64
CA HIS A 852 8.02 54.20 -17.96
C HIS A 852 9.24 53.55 -18.60
N ASP A 853 9.04 52.38 -19.21
CA ASP A 853 10.04 51.60 -19.94
C ASP A 853 11.30 51.32 -19.13
N LEU A 854 11.13 50.82 -17.90
CA LEU A 854 12.23 50.39 -17.03
C LEU A 854 12.95 49.19 -17.66
N THR A 855 14.24 49.35 -17.93
CA THR A 855 15.11 48.28 -18.44
C THR A 855 16.37 48.16 -17.59
N GLY A 856 16.89 46.95 -17.41
CA GLY A 856 18.18 46.71 -16.75
C GLY A 856 18.33 45.28 -16.28
N SER A 857 19.28 45.02 -15.40
CA SER A 857 19.54 43.67 -14.87
C SER A 857 19.73 43.67 -13.36
N LEU A 858 19.29 42.59 -12.72
CA LEU A 858 19.48 42.30 -11.30
C LEU A 858 20.34 41.04 -11.19
N MET A 859 21.48 41.15 -10.52
CA MET A 859 22.40 40.05 -10.26
C MET A 859 22.42 39.73 -8.77
N VAL A 860 22.32 38.46 -8.40
CA VAL A 860 22.51 37.98 -7.03
C VAL A 860 23.76 37.10 -7.00
N LEU A 861 24.68 37.40 -6.09
CA LEU A 861 25.92 36.64 -5.94
C LEU A 861 26.48 36.84 -4.53
N ASP A 862 26.88 35.76 -3.85
CA ASP A 862 27.57 35.76 -2.54
C ASP A 862 26.88 36.63 -1.46
N GLY A 863 25.54 36.64 -1.40
CA GLY A 863 24.77 37.39 -0.40
C GLY A 863 24.63 38.89 -0.69
N ALA A 864 24.89 39.29 -1.94
CA ALA A 864 24.65 40.64 -2.43
C ALA A 864 23.76 40.66 -3.68
N ILE A 865 22.96 41.72 -3.81
CA ILE A 865 22.13 42.04 -4.97
C ILE A 865 22.74 43.25 -5.66
N ASN A 866 23.12 43.12 -6.92
CA ASN A 866 23.60 44.18 -7.79
C ASN A 866 22.54 44.51 -8.86
N LEU A 867 21.88 45.64 -8.71
CA LEU A 867 21.04 46.28 -9.71
C LEU A 867 21.94 47.06 -10.67
N HIS A 868 22.00 46.62 -11.93
CA HIS A 868 22.88 47.19 -12.92
C HIS A 868 22.09 47.89 -14.03
N ALA A 869 22.38 49.20 -14.18
CA ALA A 869 21.87 50.07 -15.25
C ALA A 869 20.34 50.02 -15.41
N LEU A 870 19.61 50.18 -14.29
CA LEU A 870 18.16 50.34 -14.28
C LEU A 870 17.80 51.72 -14.85
N ARG A 871 17.40 51.75 -16.12
CA ARG A 871 17.03 52.98 -16.84
C ARG A 871 15.53 53.06 -17.02
N ALA A 872 14.94 54.21 -16.70
CA ALA A 872 13.54 54.49 -16.94
C ALA A 872 13.31 55.96 -17.32
N ARG A 873 12.18 56.21 -17.97
CA ARG A 873 11.60 57.55 -18.16
C ARG A 873 10.56 57.79 -17.09
N THR A 874 10.30 59.03 -16.74
CA THR A 874 9.25 59.40 -15.79
C THR A 874 8.48 60.58 -16.35
N ASP A 875 7.31 60.89 -15.79
CA ASP A 875 6.53 62.08 -16.18
C ASP A 875 7.30 63.39 -16.01
N VAL A 876 8.39 63.33 -15.27
CA VAL A 876 9.16 64.46 -14.81
C VAL A 876 10.62 64.37 -15.22
N GLY A 877 11.06 63.44 -16.10
CA GLY A 877 12.46 63.37 -16.57
C GLY A 877 12.92 61.96 -16.96
N SER A 878 14.24 61.70 -16.91
CA SER A 878 14.81 60.35 -17.09
C SER A 878 15.77 59.99 -15.97
N MET A 879 15.88 58.70 -15.68
CA MET A 879 16.62 58.16 -14.54
C MET A 879 17.46 56.94 -14.96
N ASP A 880 18.70 56.86 -14.48
CA ASP A 880 19.59 55.69 -14.55
C ASP A 880 20.09 55.38 -13.14
N LEU A 881 19.73 54.20 -12.62
CA LEU A 881 20.06 53.73 -11.28
C LEU A 881 20.93 52.47 -11.37
N SER A 882 22.03 52.46 -10.64
CA SER A 882 22.78 51.24 -10.31
C SER A 882 22.92 51.14 -8.79
N ALA A 883 22.66 49.98 -8.20
CA ALA A 883 22.69 49.82 -6.76
C ALA A 883 23.23 48.45 -6.34
N LEU A 884 23.93 48.38 -5.23
CA LEU A 884 24.45 47.17 -4.62
C LEU A 884 23.94 47.12 -3.17
N TYR A 885 23.17 46.09 -2.87
CA TYR A 885 22.71 45.77 -1.52
C TYR A 885 23.40 44.49 -1.06
N SER A 886 24.24 44.57 -0.03
CA SER A 886 24.97 43.44 0.54
C SER A 886 24.39 43.13 1.91
N ALA A 887 23.81 41.94 2.07
CA ALA A 887 23.15 41.52 3.29
C ALA A 887 23.34 40.00 3.53
N PRO A 888 24.57 39.52 3.74
CA PRO A 888 24.81 38.10 4.03
C PRO A 888 24.33 37.66 5.43
N SER A 889 24.18 38.60 6.39
CA SER A 889 23.57 38.38 7.70
C SER A 889 22.81 39.62 8.19
N LYS A 890 21.96 39.46 9.20
CA LYS A 890 21.18 40.56 9.80
C LYS A 890 22.03 41.64 10.45
N GLU A 891 23.30 41.36 10.79
CA GLU A 891 24.21 42.33 11.42
C GLU A 891 25.12 43.05 10.43
N ASP A 892 25.21 42.62 9.16
CA ASP A 892 26.06 43.22 8.12
C ASP A 892 25.23 43.61 6.90
N LEU A 893 24.47 44.69 7.04
CA LEU A 893 23.65 45.28 5.97
C LEU A 893 24.34 46.52 5.41
N ARG A 894 24.69 46.50 4.13
CA ARG A 894 25.33 47.62 3.43
C ARG A 894 24.61 47.92 2.14
N PHE A 895 24.58 49.20 1.79
CA PHE A 895 23.94 49.67 0.58
C PHE A 895 24.80 50.71 -0.11
N ALA A 896 24.93 50.56 -1.41
CA ALA A 896 25.60 51.51 -2.30
C ALA A 896 24.70 51.77 -3.49
N PHE A 897 24.62 53.01 -3.97
CA PHE A 897 23.90 53.31 -5.20
C PHE A 897 24.55 54.48 -5.95
N GLY A 898 24.43 54.42 -7.27
CA GLY A 898 24.69 55.49 -8.21
C GLY A 898 23.41 55.82 -8.95
N LEU A 899 23.02 57.09 -8.96
CA LEU A 899 21.77 57.57 -9.51
C LEU A 899 22.05 58.81 -10.38
N LYS A 900 21.73 58.70 -11.66
CA LYS A 900 21.79 59.80 -12.62
C LYS A 900 20.39 60.16 -13.04
N ILE A 901 20.06 61.42 -12.88
CA ILE A 901 18.76 61.99 -13.22
C ILE A 901 18.99 63.10 -14.22
N LYS A 902 18.17 63.13 -15.28
CA LYS A 902 18.19 64.20 -16.27
C LYS A 902 16.82 64.84 -16.44
N ASP A 903 16.84 66.16 -16.63
CA ASP A 903 15.70 67.01 -16.92
C ASP A 903 14.54 66.88 -15.91
N PHE A 904 14.86 66.93 -14.61
CA PHE A 904 13.93 66.62 -13.52
C PHE A 904 13.39 67.82 -12.74
N TYR A 905 12.09 67.86 -12.46
CA TYR A 905 11.50 68.94 -11.68
C TYR A 905 11.88 68.85 -10.17
N ILE A 906 12.47 69.92 -9.63
CA ILE A 906 13.02 69.95 -8.24
C ILE A 906 11.97 69.54 -7.18
N ASP A 907 10.74 70.04 -7.27
CA ASP A 907 9.66 69.80 -6.30
C ASP A 907 9.22 68.33 -6.24
N ARG A 908 9.53 67.55 -7.29
CA ARG A 908 9.29 66.11 -7.37
C ARG A 908 10.52 65.31 -6.97
N PHE A 909 11.72 65.87 -7.14
CA PHE A 909 12.97 65.19 -6.81
C PHE A 909 13.12 64.96 -5.30
N THR A 910 12.73 65.93 -4.47
CA THR A 910 12.79 65.78 -3.00
C THR A 910 11.83 64.70 -2.48
N LYS A 911 10.74 64.40 -3.21
CA LYS A 911 9.84 63.27 -2.93
C LYS A 911 10.43 61.92 -3.32
N LEU A 912 11.25 61.88 -4.37
CA LEU A 912 11.91 60.65 -4.83
C LEU A 912 13.00 60.18 -3.86
N ILE A 913 13.71 61.12 -3.23
CA ILE A 913 14.76 60.81 -2.25
C ILE A 913 14.54 61.67 -1.00
N PRO A 914 13.75 61.21 -0.02
CA PRO A 914 13.48 61.97 1.21
C PRO A 914 14.74 62.35 2.00
N ALA A 915 15.81 61.56 1.90
CA ALA A 915 17.09 61.87 2.53
C ALA A 915 17.70 63.21 2.02
N VAL A 916 17.38 63.63 0.80
CA VAL A 916 17.80 64.93 0.27
C VAL A 916 17.15 66.08 1.05
N ASP A 917 15.92 65.93 1.53
CA ASP A 917 15.25 66.93 2.36
C ASP A 917 16.04 67.17 3.66
N SER A 918 16.52 66.09 4.28
CA SER A 918 17.34 66.17 5.49
C SER A 918 18.72 66.80 5.24
N LEU A 919 19.29 66.61 4.04
CA LEU A 919 20.62 67.14 3.69
C LEU A 919 20.57 68.58 3.16
N MET A 920 19.51 68.95 2.43
CA MET A 920 19.38 70.19 1.68
C MET A 920 17.94 70.72 1.69
N PRO A 921 17.38 71.09 2.86
CA PRO A 921 15.97 71.49 2.98
C PRO A 921 15.61 72.72 2.13
N LEU A 922 16.59 73.58 1.82
CA LEU A 922 16.42 74.76 0.97
C LEU A 922 16.01 74.44 -0.47
N LEU A 923 16.20 73.20 -0.93
CA LEU A 923 15.75 72.79 -2.27
C LEU A 923 14.22 72.79 -2.40
N ASN A 924 13.47 72.69 -1.30
CA ASN A 924 12.00 72.70 -1.33
C ASN A 924 11.41 74.05 -1.79
N ASP A 925 12.16 75.13 -1.60
CA ASP A 925 11.71 76.49 -1.93
C ASP A 925 12.13 76.92 -3.35
N ILE A 926 12.68 76.00 -4.15
CA ILE A 926 13.18 76.28 -5.51
C ILE A 926 12.40 75.44 -6.52
N ARG A 927 11.86 76.07 -7.55
CA ARG A 927 11.30 75.40 -8.74
C ARG A 927 12.26 75.48 -9.91
N GLY A 928 12.27 74.48 -10.77
CA GLY A 928 13.10 74.47 -11.98
C GLY A 928 13.43 73.05 -12.40
N ILE A 929 14.20 72.93 -13.47
CA ILE A 929 14.65 71.64 -14.01
C ILE A 929 16.09 71.39 -13.54
N ILE A 930 16.35 70.20 -13.02
CA ILE A 930 17.67 69.78 -12.56
C ILE A 930 18.14 68.47 -13.22
N ASN A 931 19.45 68.37 -13.40
CA ASN A 931 20.14 67.12 -13.61
C ASN A 931 20.96 66.81 -12.36
N ALA A 932 20.86 65.59 -11.85
CA ALA A 932 21.59 65.15 -10.67
C ALA A 932 22.44 63.90 -10.97
N ASP A 933 23.66 63.85 -10.46
CA ASP A 933 24.51 62.66 -10.44
C ASP A 933 24.92 62.40 -8.99
N ILE A 934 24.40 61.33 -8.42
CA ILE A 934 24.54 60.98 -7.00
C ILE A 934 25.20 59.63 -6.91
N ALA A 935 26.25 59.52 -6.10
CA ALA A 935 26.85 58.24 -5.77
C ALA A 935 27.03 58.17 -4.25
N ALA A 936 26.40 57.21 -3.59
CA ALA A 936 26.40 57.10 -2.13
C ALA A 936 26.60 55.66 -1.65
N THR A 937 27.20 55.50 -0.46
CA THR A 937 27.38 54.24 0.26
C THR A 937 27.07 54.45 1.73
N SER A 938 26.35 53.53 2.38
CA SER A 938 26.01 53.61 3.80
C SER A 938 25.72 52.21 4.38
N ARG A 939 25.76 52.08 5.70
CA ARG A 939 25.18 50.94 6.42
C ARG A 939 23.67 51.12 6.54
N ILE A 940 22.96 50.01 6.65
CA ILE A 940 21.52 49.99 6.88
C ILE A 940 21.26 49.27 8.21
N ASP A 941 20.29 49.73 9.00
CA ASP A 941 19.88 49.04 10.21
C ASP A 941 18.90 47.89 9.94
N SER A 942 18.52 47.14 10.97
CA SER A 942 17.58 46.02 10.83
C SER A 942 16.16 46.43 10.43
N MET A 943 15.84 47.73 10.46
CA MET A 943 14.56 48.30 10.05
C MET A 943 14.62 48.90 8.63
N MET A 944 15.73 48.69 7.92
CA MET A 944 15.98 49.22 6.57
C MET A 944 16.20 50.74 6.51
N ASN A 945 16.54 51.40 7.63
CA ASN A 945 16.89 52.82 7.64
C ASN A 945 18.36 53.04 7.26
N ILE A 946 18.64 54.09 6.50
CA ILE A 946 20.00 54.52 6.16
C ILE A 946 20.68 55.07 7.42
N ASP A 947 21.82 54.51 7.78
CA ASP A 947 22.68 55.02 8.86
C ASP A 947 23.45 56.25 8.36
N ILE A 948 22.84 57.43 8.49
CA ILE A 948 23.38 58.73 8.03
C ILE A 948 24.83 58.97 8.50
N PRO A 949 25.22 58.71 9.77
CA PRO A 949 26.63 58.79 10.20
C PRO A 949 27.62 57.97 9.38
N SER A 950 27.22 56.81 8.86
CA SER A 950 28.07 55.93 8.05
C SER A 950 28.07 56.29 6.56
N MET A 951 27.27 57.29 6.16
CA MET A 951 27.08 57.65 4.76
C MET A 951 28.29 58.38 4.19
N SER A 952 28.76 57.90 3.04
CA SER A 952 29.70 58.61 2.17
C SER A 952 29.01 58.85 0.83
N ALA A 953 28.90 60.10 0.39
CA ALA A 953 28.21 60.45 -0.85
C ALA A 953 28.96 61.51 -1.64
N ALA A 954 28.87 61.45 -2.98
CA ALA A 954 29.23 62.53 -3.88
C ALA A 954 28.00 62.89 -4.71
N ILE A 955 27.71 64.18 -4.76
CA ILE A 955 26.47 64.71 -5.34
C ILE A 955 26.85 65.84 -6.27
N LYS A 956 26.43 65.75 -7.53
CA LYS A 956 26.44 66.86 -8.49
C LYS A 956 25.00 67.19 -8.83
N ILE A 957 24.59 68.42 -8.62
CA ILE A 957 23.27 68.92 -9.02
C ILE A 957 23.50 70.11 -9.92
N SER A 958 22.97 70.05 -11.14
CA SER A 958 22.93 71.19 -12.05
C SER A 958 21.49 71.55 -12.31
N GLY A 959 21.15 72.83 -12.34
CA GLY A 959 19.81 73.32 -12.60
C GLY A 959 19.82 74.42 -13.64
N ASP A 960 18.75 74.49 -14.41
CA ASP A 960 18.48 75.50 -15.42
C ASP A 960 17.17 76.22 -15.04
N SER A 961 17.18 77.55 -15.17
CA SER A 961 15.98 78.38 -15.02
C SER A 961 15.28 78.22 -13.67
N LEU A 962 16.06 78.34 -12.58
CA LEU A 962 15.58 78.08 -11.22
C LEU A 962 14.87 79.32 -10.62
N VAL A 963 13.67 79.12 -10.08
CA VAL A 963 12.80 80.16 -9.51
C VAL A 963 12.62 79.94 -8.01
N LEU A 964 12.90 80.95 -7.19
CA LEU A 964 12.65 80.88 -5.74
C LEU A 964 11.15 81.12 -5.45
N MET A 965 10.51 80.26 -4.68
CA MET A 965 9.05 80.34 -4.44
C MET A 965 8.66 81.33 -3.34
N ASP A 966 9.51 81.51 -2.34
CA ASP A 966 9.19 82.41 -1.24
C ASP A 966 9.27 83.88 -1.68
N ALA A 967 8.09 84.47 -1.88
CA ALA A 967 7.94 85.88 -2.24
C ALA A 967 8.50 86.83 -1.16
N GLU A 968 8.53 86.41 0.11
CA GLU A 968 9.07 87.22 1.19
C GLU A 968 10.60 87.21 1.20
N THR A 969 11.23 86.05 1.05
CA THR A 969 12.69 85.92 0.85
C THR A 969 13.11 86.60 -0.45
N PHE A 970 12.43 86.38 -1.58
CA PHE A 970 12.79 87.04 -2.83
C PHE A 970 12.64 88.56 -2.74
N ARG A 971 11.57 89.07 -2.13
CA ARG A 971 11.39 90.53 -1.93
C ARG A 971 12.49 91.12 -1.04
N THR A 972 12.89 90.40 0.00
CA THR A 972 13.95 90.81 0.93
C THR A 972 15.30 90.83 0.23
N VAL A 973 15.65 89.76 -0.48
CA VAL A 973 16.88 89.63 -1.26
C VAL A 973 16.92 90.65 -2.41
N SER A 974 15.82 90.84 -3.14
CA SER A 974 15.70 91.82 -4.24
C SER A 974 15.87 93.26 -3.76
N LYS A 975 15.40 93.57 -2.53
CA LYS A 975 15.55 94.89 -1.92
C LYS A 975 16.98 95.10 -1.42
N TRP A 976 17.60 94.09 -0.81
CA TRP A 976 18.98 94.13 -0.33
C TRP A 976 19.99 94.22 -1.48
N LEU A 977 19.75 93.50 -2.57
CA LEU A 977 20.63 93.41 -3.73
C LEU A 977 20.20 94.31 -4.90
N LEU A 978 19.31 95.29 -4.71
CA LEU A 978 18.99 96.31 -5.74
C LEU A 978 18.69 95.75 -7.15
N PHE A 979 17.93 94.65 -7.25
CA PHE A 979 17.63 94.00 -8.54
C PHE A 979 16.91 94.94 -9.50
N LYS A 980 17.28 94.89 -10.80
CA LYS A 980 16.66 95.71 -11.87
C LYS A 980 15.21 95.30 -12.07
N ASP A 981 15.00 93.98 -12.17
CA ASP A 981 13.70 93.38 -12.36
C ASP A 981 13.23 92.74 -11.05
N LYS A 982 12.34 93.44 -10.34
CA LYS A 982 11.76 92.97 -9.08
C LYS A 982 10.62 91.97 -9.28
N LYS A 983 10.30 91.61 -10.53
CA LYS A 983 9.27 90.63 -10.91
C LYS A 983 9.88 89.37 -11.50
N HIS A 984 11.11 89.42 -11.99
CA HIS A 984 11.84 88.28 -12.56
C HIS A 984 12.76 87.63 -11.52
N ASN A 985 12.30 86.51 -10.95
CA ASN A 985 12.98 85.75 -9.91
C ASN A 985 13.56 84.46 -10.49
N MET A 986 14.59 84.56 -11.34
CA MET A 986 15.16 83.40 -12.02
C MET A 986 16.69 83.40 -11.92
N ILE A 987 17.25 82.24 -11.58
CA ILE A 987 18.67 81.91 -11.68
C ILE A 987 18.84 81.18 -13.01
N ASP A 988 19.63 81.75 -13.92
CA ASP A 988 19.78 81.21 -15.28
C ASP A 988 20.26 79.77 -15.28
N SER A 989 21.35 79.49 -14.56
CA SER A 989 21.88 78.14 -14.37
C SER A 989 22.76 78.09 -13.12
N MET A 990 22.81 76.92 -12.50
CA MET A 990 23.63 76.65 -11.32
C MET A 990 24.15 75.22 -11.40
N SER A 991 25.42 74.99 -11.08
CA SER A 991 25.97 73.63 -10.94
C SER A 991 26.71 73.52 -9.62
N VAL A 992 26.19 72.72 -8.71
CA VAL A 992 26.68 72.51 -7.35
C VAL A 992 27.26 71.11 -7.27
N GLU A 993 28.46 71.00 -6.72
CA GLU A 993 29.11 69.73 -6.41
C GLU A 993 29.37 69.64 -4.92
N MET A 994 29.07 68.50 -4.32
CA MET A 994 29.13 68.27 -2.87
C MET A 994 29.68 66.88 -2.57
N ILE A 995 30.39 66.77 -1.46
CA ILE A 995 30.82 65.50 -0.87
C ILE A 995 30.29 65.45 0.56
N VAL A 996 29.71 64.31 0.93
CA VAL A 996 29.35 63.97 2.30
C VAL A 996 30.32 62.89 2.77
N LYS A 997 31.05 63.16 3.86
CA LYS A 997 31.94 62.19 4.52
C LYS A 997 32.07 62.53 6.00
N ASP A 998 32.17 61.52 6.86
CA ASP A 998 32.41 61.70 8.31
C ASP A 998 31.40 62.66 8.97
N SER A 999 30.12 62.55 8.61
CA SER A 999 29.02 63.43 9.06
C SER A 999 29.19 64.92 8.72
N ARG A 1000 29.94 65.25 7.67
CA ARG A 1000 30.13 66.61 7.16
C ARG A 1000 29.81 66.67 5.67
N LEU A 1001 29.05 67.69 5.28
CA LEU A 1001 28.79 68.06 3.89
C LEU A 1001 29.73 69.19 3.50
N GLU A 1002 30.56 68.95 2.50
CA GLU A 1002 31.44 69.93 1.90
C GLU A 1002 30.95 70.29 0.51
N MET A 1003 30.75 71.58 0.25
CA MET A 1003 30.26 72.10 -1.01
C MET A 1003 31.41 72.75 -1.77
N PHE A 1004 31.70 72.25 -2.97
CA PHE A 1004 32.74 72.82 -3.81
C PHE A 1004 32.36 74.22 -4.30
N PRO A 1005 33.35 75.11 -4.49
CA PRO A 1005 33.11 76.45 -4.98
C PRO A 1005 32.40 76.44 -6.35
N PHE A 1006 31.22 77.07 -6.46
CA PHE A 1006 30.49 77.21 -7.71
C PHE A 1006 30.06 78.66 -7.97
N MET A 1007 29.67 78.97 -9.21
CA MET A 1007 29.17 80.29 -9.58
C MET A 1007 27.80 80.21 -10.26
N PHE A 1008 27.00 81.25 -10.10
CA PHE A 1008 25.75 81.43 -10.83
C PHE A 1008 25.45 82.92 -11.07
N ASN A 1009 24.57 83.18 -12.02
CA ASN A 1009 24.09 84.53 -12.33
C ASN A 1009 22.63 84.68 -11.86
N ILE A 1010 22.31 85.86 -11.33
CA ILE A 1010 20.93 86.25 -10.97
C ILE A 1010 20.75 87.76 -11.22
N ASP A 1011 19.74 88.16 -12.01
CA ASP A 1011 19.56 89.54 -12.53
C ASP A 1011 20.83 90.09 -13.20
N ARG A 1012 21.60 90.93 -12.50
CA ARG A 1012 22.87 91.51 -12.95
C ARG A 1012 24.08 91.13 -12.08
N TYR A 1013 23.86 90.21 -11.13
CA TYR A 1013 24.85 89.75 -10.18
C TYR A 1013 25.48 88.44 -10.66
N LYS A 1014 26.81 88.33 -10.53
CA LYS A 1014 27.54 87.07 -10.64
C LYS A 1014 28.06 86.71 -9.26
N LEU A 1015 27.54 85.62 -8.69
CA LEU A 1015 27.82 85.18 -7.32
C LEU A 1015 28.67 83.90 -7.36
N GLY A 1016 29.64 83.78 -6.45
CA GLY A 1016 30.41 82.56 -6.21
C GLY A 1016 30.16 82.07 -4.79
N VAL A 1017 29.76 80.82 -4.60
CA VAL A 1017 29.39 80.24 -3.31
C VAL A 1017 30.33 79.10 -2.97
N MET A 1018 30.79 79.03 -1.72
CA MET A 1018 31.57 77.91 -1.18
C MET A 1018 31.31 77.75 0.31
N GLY A 1019 31.49 76.54 0.87
CA GLY A 1019 31.37 76.33 2.31
C GLY A 1019 31.11 74.89 2.69
N ASN A 1020 30.76 74.68 3.95
CA ASN A 1020 30.41 73.36 4.49
C ASN A 1020 29.36 73.46 5.60
N ASN A 1021 28.73 72.33 5.91
CA ASN A 1021 27.89 72.15 7.09
C ASN A 1021 28.07 70.77 7.70
N ASP A 1022 27.74 70.60 8.98
CA ASP A 1022 27.54 69.28 9.57
C ASP A 1022 26.12 68.76 9.30
N MET A 1023 25.86 67.50 9.63
CA MET A 1023 24.52 66.88 9.49
C MET A 1023 23.46 67.45 10.46
N THR A 1024 23.86 68.30 11.42
CA THR A 1024 22.93 69.07 12.28
C THR A 1024 22.65 70.47 11.72
N LEU A 1025 23.00 70.72 10.45
CA LEU A 1025 22.79 71.98 9.72
C LEU A 1025 23.51 73.18 10.34
N ASN A 1026 24.62 72.98 11.07
CA ASN A 1026 25.51 74.09 11.39
C ASN A 1026 26.35 74.39 10.16
N PHE A 1027 26.12 75.55 9.53
CA PHE A 1027 26.74 75.92 8.27
C PHE A 1027 27.74 77.07 8.40
N ASN A 1028 28.74 77.06 7.51
CA ASN A 1028 29.69 78.14 7.29
C ASN A 1028 29.89 78.33 5.78
N TYR A 1029 29.08 79.21 5.19
CA TYR A 1029 29.07 79.51 3.77
C TYR A 1029 29.66 80.90 3.49
N HIS A 1030 30.39 81.03 2.38
CA HIS A 1030 30.89 82.28 1.86
C HIS A 1030 30.34 82.52 0.46
N VAL A 1031 29.61 83.62 0.28
CA VAL A 1031 29.07 84.06 -1.00
C VAL A 1031 29.86 85.28 -1.48
N ALA A 1032 30.73 85.12 -2.45
CA ALA A 1032 31.48 86.18 -3.11
C ALA A 1032 30.67 86.82 -4.23
N VAL A 1033 30.49 88.13 -4.18
CA VAL A 1033 29.86 88.93 -5.24
C VAL A 1033 30.93 89.39 -6.22
N LEU A 1034 31.03 88.73 -7.37
CA LEU A 1034 32.09 88.91 -8.37
C LEU A 1034 31.77 90.00 -9.40
N LYS A 1035 30.48 90.16 -9.73
CA LYS A 1035 29.93 91.22 -10.59
C LYS A 1035 28.66 91.74 -9.94
N SER A 1036 28.53 93.06 -9.83
CA SER A 1036 27.36 93.75 -9.27
C SER A 1036 27.26 95.15 -9.90
N PRO A 1037 26.13 95.88 -9.77
CA PRO A 1037 26.03 97.28 -10.16
C PRO A 1037 26.86 98.21 -9.27
N LEU A 1038 27.44 97.71 -8.17
CA LEU A 1038 28.37 98.46 -7.33
C LEU A 1038 29.79 98.36 -7.92
N PRO A 1039 30.61 99.43 -7.86
CA PRO A 1039 31.93 99.47 -8.51
C PRO A 1039 33.02 98.63 -7.79
N PHE A 1040 32.66 97.73 -6.88
CA PHE A 1040 33.59 96.90 -6.12
C PHE A 1040 33.03 95.49 -5.84
N ARG A 1041 33.93 94.51 -5.70
CA ARG A 1041 33.62 93.12 -5.30
C ARG A 1041 33.62 92.99 -3.78
N PHE A 1042 32.67 92.26 -3.22
CA PHE A 1042 32.55 92.02 -1.77
C PHE A 1042 32.06 90.60 -1.50
N GLY A 1043 32.24 90.09 -0.28
CA GLY A 1043 31.81 88.75 0.12
C GLY A 1043 30.86 88.78 1.30
N ILE A 1044 29.99 87.78 1.41
CA ILE A 1044 29.01 87.59 2.46
C ILE A 1044 29.33 86.27 3.16
N ASN A 1045 29.73 86.31 4.43
CA ASN A 1045 29.89 85.12 5.25
C ASN A 1045 28.58 84.83 5.99
N LEU A 1046 28.09 83.61 5.87
CA LEU A 1046 26.90 83.06 6.51
C LEU A 1046 27.36 81.97 7.48
N SER A 1047 27.20 82.19 8.78
CA SER A 1047 27.59 81.19 9.79
C SER A 1047 26.51 81.03 10.86
N GLY A 1048 26.16 79.80 11.24
CA GLY A 1048 25.13 79.50 12.24
C GLY A 1048 24.33 78.26 11.85
N ASN A 1049 23.07 78.19 12.25
CA ASN A 1049 22.13 77.14 11.85
C ASN A 1049 20.87 77.76 11.20
N THR A 1050 19.92 76.92 10.77
CA THR A 1050 18.70 77.34 10.06
C THR A 1050 17.85 78.34 10.85
N ASP A 1051 17.81 78.21 12.18
CA ASP A 1051 16.99 79.06 13.04
C ASP A 1051 17.68 80.38 13.43
N LYS A 1052 19.01 80.37 13.55
CA LYS A 1052 19.82 81.50 14.01
C LYS A 1052 21.15 81.57 13.25
N PHE A 1053 21.20 82.39 12.20
CA PHE A 1053 22.42 82.62 11.42
C PHE A 1053 22.90 84.07 11.49
N LYS A 1054 24.23 84.23 11.44
CA LYS A 1054 24.91 85.53 11.39
C LYS A 1054 25.36 85.80 9.97
N VAL A 1055 24.98 86.96 9.44
CA VAL A 1055 25.43 87.47 8.14
C VAL A 1055 26.53 88.51 8.39
N ARG A 1056 27.71 88.33 7.78
CA ARG A 1056 28.83 89.29 7.87
C ARG A 1056 29.37 89.65 6.50
N LEU A 1057 29.42 90.95 6.19
CA LEU A 1057 30.07 91.46 4.99
C LEU A 1057 31.60 91.41 5.15
N GLY A 1058 32.31 91.02 4.10
CA GLY A 1058 33.77 90.88 4.08
C GLY A 1058 34.35 91.01 2.67
N LYS A 1059 35.64 90.69 2.51
CA LYS A 1059 36.28 90.63 1.18
C LYS A 1059 35.73 89.43 0.40
N ALA A 1060 35.60 89.57 -0.92
CA ALA A 1060 35.29 88.47 -1.82
C ALA A 1060 36.45 87.45 -1.81
N LYS A 1061 36.27 86.32 -1.11
CA LYS A 1061 37.25 85.23 -1.02
C LYS A 1061 37.00 84.20 -2.11
N PHE A 1062 36.99 84.64 -3.37
CA PHE A 1062 36.74 83.75 -4.51
C PHE A 1062 37.52 84.26 -5.72
N ASN A 1063 38.38 83.41 -6.30
CA ASN A 1063 39.17 83.75 -7.47
C ASN A 1063 38.62 83.00 -8.69
N GLU A 1064 38.14 83.77 -9.66
CA GLU A 1064 37.50 83.27 -10.89
C GLU A 1064 38.44 82.39 -11.74
N LYS A 1065 39.76 82.63 -11.71
CA LYS A 1065 40.75 81.81 -12.43
C LYS A 1065 41.11 80.51 -11.72
N SER A 1066 41.07 80.47 -10.40
CA SER A 1066 41.30 79.24 -9.63
C SER A 1066 40.05 78.38 -9.55
N ALA A 1067 38.85 78.97 -9.65
CA ALA A 1067 37.58 78.24 -9.67
C ALA A 1067 37.52 77.22 -10.82
N GLY A 1068 38.02 77.56 -12.01
CA GLY A 1068 38.14 76.59 -13.11
C GLY A 1068 39.12 75.43 -12.83
N LEU A 1069 40.19 75.69 -12.07
CA LEU A 1069 41.16 74.67 -11.63
C LEU A 1069 40.60 73.82 -10.48
N THR A 1070 39.88 74.40 -9.53
CA THR A 1070 39.19 73.67 -8.45
C THR A 1070 38.03 72.86 -9.00
N MET A 1071 37.32 73.35 -10.03
CA MET A 1071 36.32 72.60 -10.78
C MET A 1071 36.98 71.45 -11.56
N ALA A 1072 38.16 71.63 -12.15
CA ALA A 1072 38.90 70.53 -12.80
C ALA A 1072 39.43 69.48 -11.80
N ILE A 1073 39.85 69.90 -10.59
CA ILE A 1073 40.28 69.02 -9.49
C ILE A 1073 39.07 68.31 -8.85
N ALA A 1074 37.93 68.99 -8.71
CA ALA A 1074 36.66 68.40 -8.28
C ALA A 1074 36.13 67.44 -9.35
N ASP A 1075 36.19 67.80 -10.63
CA ASP A 1075 35.85 66.93 -11.75
C ASP A 1075 36.74 65.71 -11.77
N THR A 1076 38.07 65.83 -11.57
CA THR A 1076 38.96 64.66 -11.55
C THR A 1076 38.81 63.82 -10.29
N THR A 1077 38.63 64.40 -9.11
CA THR A 1077 38.35 63.63 -7.88
C THR A 1077 36.97 62.97 -7.95
N ARG A 1078 35.96 63.64 -8.51
CA ARG A 1078 34.62 63.09 -8.80
C ARG A 1078 34.68 62.02 -9.88
N ILE A 1079 35.34 62.25 -11.00
CA ILE A 1079 35.51 61.25 -12.08
C ILE A 1079 36.23 60.04 -11.51
N ASN A 1080 37.27 60.22 -10.70
CA ASN A 1080 37.95 59.11 -10.04
C ASN A 1080 37.06 58.39 -9.01
N LEU A 1081 36.18 59.10 -8.30
CA LEU A 1081 35.25 58.53 -7.31
C LEU A 1081 34.08 57.79 -7.98
N VAL A 1082 33.42 58.42 -8.96
CA VAL A 1082 32.38 57.85 -9.80
C VAL A 1082 32.94 56.66 -10.58
N ASN A 1083 34.13 56.76 -11.18
CA ASN A 1083 34.78 55.63 -11.82
C ASN A 1083 35.18 54.55 -10.81
N ARG A 1084 35.54 54.86 -9.55
CA ARG A 1084 35.80 53.85 -8.51
C ARG A 1084 34.54 53.11 -8.10
N ILE A 1085 33.46 53.84 -7.88
CA ILE A 1085 32.15 53.31 -7.53
C ILE A 1085 31.60 52.49 -8.70
N GLU A 1086 31.68 53.01 -9.93
CA GLU A 1086 31.33 52.30 -11.15
C GLU A 1086 32.25 51.09 -11.40
N ASN A 1087 33.53 51.15 -11.05
CA ASN A 1087 34.43 49.99 -11.09
C ASN A 1087 34.09 48.95 -10.02
N ILE A 1088 33.64 49.34 -8.81
CA ILE A 1088 33.10 48.43 -7.79
C ILE A 1088 31.84 47.74 -8.34
N PHE A 1089 30.98 48.48 -9.03
CA PHE A 1089 29.79 47.92 -9.68
C PHE A 1089 30.12 47.06 -10.91
N ARG A 1090 31.17 47.38 -11.70
CA ARG A 1090 31.60 46.67 -12.92
C ARG A 1090 32.45 45.43 -12.65
N ARG A 1091 33.26 45.39 -11.58
CA ARG A 1091 34.17 44.26 -11.27
C ARG A 1091 33.48 43.10 -10.53
N GLY A 1092 32.26 43.32 -10.01
CA GLY A 1092 31.46 42.26 -9.40
C GLY A 1092 31.99 41.73 -8.07
N VAL A 1093 31.17 40.95 -7.38
CA VAL A 1093 31.31 40.53 -5.97
C VAL A 1093 32.57 39.69 -5.67
N ARG A 1094 33.26 39.16 -6.69
CA ARG A 1094 34.39 38.22 -6.49
C ARG A 1094 35.65 38.82 -5.86
N ASP A 1095 35.92 40.11 -6.07
CA ASP A 1095 37.19 40.74 -5.63
C ASP A 1095 37.01 41.94 -4.68
N ALA A 1096 35.79 42.43 -4.49
CA ALA A 1096 35.51 43.63 -3.72
C ALA A 1096 34.68 43.31 -2.47
N GLY A 1097 35.36 43.15 -1.33
CA GLY A 1097 34.72 43.59 -0.09
C GLY A 1097 34.31 45.04 -0.31
N VAL A 1098 33.06 45.40 -0.01
CA VAL A 1098 32.60 46.79 -0.06
C VAL A 1098 33.32 47.54 1.07
N GLU A 1099 34.59 47.86 0.86
CA GLU A 1099 35.39 48.70 1.75
C GLU A 1099 34.85 50.13 1.64
N THR A 1100 34.87 50.82 2.77
CA THR A 1100 34.49 52.22 2.87
C THR A 1100 35.28 53.03 1.84
N LEU A 1101 34.60 53.94 1.13
CA LEU A 1101 35.23 54.86 0.17
C LEU A 1101 36.30 55.70 0.89
N GLN A 1102 37.56 55.29 0.79
CA GLN A 1102 38.69 56.09 1.27
C GLN A 1102 38.92 57.26 0.30
N LEU A 1103 38.20 58.34 0.53
CA LEU A 1103 38.47 59.64 -0.07
C LEU A 1103 39.85 60.11 0.40
N GLY A 1104 40.81 60.22 -0.53
CA GLY A 1104 42.15 60.74 -0.26
C GLY A 1104 42.07 62.15 0.34
N THR A 1105 42.87 62.41 1.37
CA THR A 1105 42.94 63.70 2.05
C THR A 1105 43.31 64.82 1.08
N ALA A 1106 42.61 65.96 1.21
CA ALA A 1106 42.79 67.16 0.41
C ALA A 1106 44.28 67.56 0.29
N VAL A 1107 44.71 67.84 -0.93
CA VAL A 1107 46.05 68.36 -1.23
C VAL A 1107 46.14 69.80 -0.73
N THR A 1108 47.00 70.04 0.26
CA THR A 1108 47.38 71.39 0.72
C THR A 1108 48.10 72.13 -0.42
N PRO A 1109 47.82 73.43 -0.67
CA PRO A 1109 48.51 74.21 -1.71
C PRO A 1109 49.90 74.64 -1.21
N SER A 1110 50.80 73.68 -1.08
CA SER A 1110 52.20 73.90 -0.75
C SER A 1110 53.01 72.72 -1.24
N MET A 1111 53.08 72.56 -2.56
CA MET A 1111 54.12 71.83 -3.29
C MET A 1111 53.91 72.08 -4.79
N LEU A 1112 54.36 73.25 -5.26
CA LEU A 1112 54.67 73.51 -6.66
C LEU A 1112 56.19 73.64 -6.75
N THR A 1113 56.88 72.53 -6.52
CA THR A 1113 58.25 72.26 -6.96
C THR A 1113 58.48 70.76 -6.75
N ASP A 1114 58.93 70.09 -7.80
CA ASP A 1114 59.34 68.69 -7.90
C ASP A 1114 58.26 67.60 -7.82
N SER A 1115 57.87 67.08 -8.98
CA SER A 1115 58.12 65.68 -9.35
C SER A 1115 57.45 65.33 -10.69
N GLU A 1116 58.25 65.33 -11.76
CA GLU A 1116 58.01 64.48 -12.92
C GLU A 1116 58.28 63.02 -12.51
N GLN A 1117 57.22 62.26 -12.23
CA GLN A 1117 57.16 60.79 -12.15
C GLN A 1117 55.71 60.42 -11.79
N GLY A 1118 54.96 59.58 -12.50
CA GLY A 1118 55.18 58.92 -13.77
C GLY A 1118 53.81 58.53 -14.32
N ASP A 1119 53.59 58.89 -15.58
CA ASP A 1119 52.49 58.38 -16.39
C ASP A 1119 53.05 57.11 -17.07
N THR A 1120 52.58 55.94 -16.66
CA THR A 1120 53.08 54.67 -17.24
C THR A 1120 52.22 54.31 -18.45
N ILE A 1121 52.85 54.39 -19.63
CA ILE A 1121 52.28 54.00 -20.92
C ILE A 1121 51.84 52.53 -20.86
N SER A 1122 50.64 52.23 -21.35
CA SER A 1122 50.10 50.87 -21.33
C SER A 1122 50.86 49.95 -22.31
N HIS A 1123 50.81 48.64 -22.06
CA HIS A 1123 51.43 47.63 -22.95
C HIS A 1123 50.86 47.66 -24.38
N ALA A 1124 49.59 48.06 -24.55
CA ALA A 1124 48.97 48.19 -25.87
C ALA A 1124 49.54 49.39 -26.64
N ASP A 1125 49.75 50.52 -25.95
CA ASP A 1125 50.32 51.74 -26.54
C ASP A 1125 51.81 51.54 -26.88
N SER A 1126 52.53 50.75 -26.08
CA SER A 1126 53.93 50.37 -26.36
C SER A 1126 54.07 49.57 -27.65
N LEU A 1127 53.11 48.69 -27.97
CA LEU A 1127 53.11 47.92 -29.22
C LEU A 1127 52.81 48.78 -30.45
N ILE A 1128 51.96 49.80 -30.28
CA ILE A 1128 51.65 50.78 -31.35
C ILE A 1128 52.91 51.62 -31.65
N PHE A 1129 53.58 52.12 -30.61
CA PHE A 1129 54.79 52.93 -30.79
C PHE A 1129 56.01 52.15 -31.31
N ILE A 1130 56.10 50.84 -31.03
CA ILE A 1130 57.11 49.97 -31.66
C ILE A 1130 56.81 49.75 -33.15
N ASN A 1131 55.53 49.57 -33.52
CA ASN A 1131 55.12 49.39 -34.92
C ASN A 1131 55.22 50.68 -35.76
N GLU A 1132 55.08 51.85 -35.13
CA GLU A 1132 55.26 53.16 -35.76
C GLU A 1132 56.73 53.64 -35.77
N GLY A 1133 57.67 52.83 -35.26
CA GLY A 1133 59.10 53.14 -35.25
C GLY A 1133 59.53 54.22 -34.24
N LEU A 1134 58.64 54.57 -33.30
CA LEU A 1134 58.84 55.59 -32.26
C LEU A 1134 59.45 55.01 -30.97
N LEU A 1135 59.47 53.68 -30.82
CA LEU A 1135 60.21 52.94 -29.78
C LEU A 1135 61.00 51.77 -30.40
N PRO A 1136 62.24 51.50 -29.94
CA PRO A 1136 63.01 50.35 -30.42
C PRO A 1136 62.39 49.02 -29.91
N PRO A 1137 62.34 47.96 -30.72
CA PRO A 1137 61.88 46.65 -30.26
C PRO A 1137 62.88 46.06 -29.24
N PRO A 1138 62.39 45.33 -28.21
CA PRO A 1138 63.26 44.75 -27.19
C PRO A 1138 64.19 43.67 -27.78
N PRO A 1139 65.43 43.51 -27.25
CA PRO A 1139 66.38 42.53 -27.74
C PRO A 1139 65.90 41.09 -27.52
N ALA A 1140 66.20 40.22 -28.49
CA ALA A 1140 65.86 38.79 -28.43
C ALA A 1140 66.61 38.08 -27.29
N PRO A 1141 65.99 37.11 -26.59
CA PRO A 1141 66.60 36.45 -25.45
C PRO A 1141 67.70 35.47 -25.88
N ASP A 1142 68.90 35.66 -25.32
CA ASP A 1142 69.98 34.69 -25.36
C ASP A 1142 69.56 33.43 -24.59
N SER A 1143 69.48 32.32 -25.32
CA SER A 1143 69.40 30.99 -24.74
C SER A 1143 70.77 30.61 -24.15
N THR A 1144 70.83 30.24 -22.87
CA THR A 1144 71.59 29.06 -22.41
C THR A 1144 71.27 28.75 -20.94
N ALA A 1145 71.11 27.45 -20.71
CA ALA A 1145 70.66 26.80 -19.48
C ALA A 1145 71.71 26.78 -18.37
N VAL A 1146 71.30 26.74 -17.09
CA VAL A 1146 71.89 25.85 -16.07
C VAL A 1146 70.82 25.45 -15.03
N ALA A 1147 70.87 24.15 -14.70
CA ALA A 1147 70.00 23.38 -13.81
C ALA A 1147 70.26 23.63 -12.28
N PRO A 1148 69.46 23.06 -11.37
CA PRO A 1148 69.32 23.51 -9.99
C PRO A 1148 70.24 22.78 -9.00
N ALA A 1149 70.58 23.43 -7.88
CA ALA A 1149 71.12 22.76 -6.70
C ALA A 1149 70.58 23.34 -5.38
N GLU A 1150 70.03 22.41 -4.61
CA GLU A 1150 69.80 22.31 -3.17
C GLU A 1150 70.26 23.46 -2.25
N ASN A 1151 69.42 23.77 -1.25
CA ASN A 1151 69.98 23.83 0.11
C ASN A 1151 69.03 23.47 1.26
N LYS A 1152 69.66 22.83 2.24
CA LYS A 1152 69.14 22.21 3.45
C LYS A 1152 68.75 23.23 4.54
N LYS A 1153 67.77 22.79 5.34
CA LYS A 1153 67.63 22.90 6.81
C LYS A 1153 68.40 23.99 7.56
N SER A 1154 67.67 24.78 8.35
CA SER A 1154 68.07 25.18 9.70
C SER A 1154 66.84 25.37 10.60
N LYS A 1155 67.05 25.19 11.90
CA LYS A 1155 66.12 24.78 12.95
C LYS A 1155 66.22 25.77 14.11
N LYS A 1156 65.13 25.89 14.89
CA LYS A 1156 64.98 26.54 16.23
C LYS A 1156 64.86 28.08 16.23
N GLY A 1157 64.02 28.72 17.04
CA GLY A 1157 63.02 28.24 18.00
C GLY A 1157 62.58 29.32 19.01
N LYS A 1158 61.38 29.12 19.56
CA LYS A 1158 60.86 29.50 20.91
C LYS A 1158 60.47 30.95 21.28
N LYS A 1159 59.23 31.02 21.82
CA LYS A 1159 58.62 31.89 22.86
C LYS A 1159 58.37 33.34 22.42
N LYS A 1160 57.19 33.94 22.62
CA LYS A 1160 56.15 33.82 23.65
C LYS A 1160 54.76 33.63 23.03
#